data_AF-A0A7X7MW58-F1
#
_entry.id   AF-A0A7X7MW58-F1
#
_cell.length_a   1.000
_cell.length_b   1.000
_cell.length_c   1.000
_cell.angle_alpha   90.00
_cell.angle_beta   90.00
_cell.angle_gamma   90.00
#
_symmetry.space_group_name_H-M   'P 1'
#
loop_
_entity.id
_entity.type
_entity.pdbx_description
1 polymer ?
#
loop_
_entity_poly.entity_id
_entity_poly.type
_entity_poly.pdbx_seq_one_letter_code
_entity_poly.pdbx_strand_id
1 'polypeptide(L)'
;MKNTLYNSFINKYPVSKTLRFELRPQGKTLENIEKNGLLEEDIHRAESYKVVKKIIDEYHKCFIDEALEGLRLQELDEFYDLYMKRNRTDKETKEFEEYQTSLRKQVSKTLKAHPAYKTLFSADLIKIDLLNFVEDDDRRKVIEEFSNFTTYFTNFHTNRENMYSDEAKSTSIAFRIIHQNLPKFIDNMNTFKKVAVTDVKANFSTIEKELQPIMQVNCVEEMFEMEYFNLTLTQQGIIAYNSILGGFDDGNNKQYKGLNQYINLYNQRQGKDGKLGKLNMLFKQILSDRITASFIPEMFESDQEVIDAVRSFYELEIDNFVQTHNVLSKIQEHDLERIYLRNDLSLTEISQKIFGDWSVIQNGLGIQYDSDYSGKKRPNTLVYDEEKKRVLKNRGSFSLTEINEAISYCTGDKTYNSIDHYYGACELSNKGGERVCFVNVIRENYEKASELLCTEYPKNQKLVSDQRSIDLIKSLLDAIKDFQRYLKPLLGKGDEAEKDETFYGEFLPLYERLDCITLLYNRVRNYVTQKPYSTEKIKLNFANSTLMNGWDLNKEADNTGTILKKDDLYYLAIMDKKANRVFKDYTDNTDNTDESTDYYEKMEYKLLPGPNKMLPKVFFSKSRIEEFAPSNEIMENYANNTHKKGETFNINDCRKLIDFFKKSINQHEDWKHFNFRFSPTDTYNDLSGFYREVEQQGYKITFRHVSADYIDRMVEEGRLYLFQIYNKDFSPHSKGLPNMHTLYWKELFSAENLNNVVYKLNGQAEVFFRKASITQKDMVTHEAGLPIKNKNKLNKKVDSTFEYELIKDKRYTVDKFQFHVPITMNFKSAGEERLNRSVNECIKYADDVHVIGIDRGERHLLYLTVINSQGEIVEQYSLNEIITGTEASPHPVNYHDLLESKEKNRTSARQNWKTIENIKELKEGYLSQVIYKISQLMLKYNAIVVL
;
A
#
# COMPACT_ATOMS: atom_id res chain seq x y z
N MET A 1 8.43 46.01 -9.39
CA MET A 1 7.54 44.87 -9.10
C MET A 1 6.77 45.21 -7.83
N LYS A 2 5.43 45.08 -7.80
CA LYS A 2 4.68 45.20 -6.54
C LYS A 2 5.18 44.11 -5.58
N ASN A 3 5.40 44.45 -4.31
CA ASN A 3 5.75 43.47 -3.29
C ASN A 3 4.56 42.53 -3.08
N THR A 4 4.61 41.33 -3.65
CA THR A 4 3.59 40.29 -3.42
C THR A 4 3.98 39.45 -2.20
N LEU A 5 2.98 38.97 -1.48
CA LEU A 5 3.10 38.06 -0.33
C LEU A 5 4.06 36.90 -0.60
N TYR A 6 4.10 36.39 -1.84
CA TYR A 6 4.87 35.20 -2.24
C TYR A 6 6.37 35.43 -2.49
N ASN A 7 6.84 36.67 -2.66
CA ASN A 7 8.25 36.93 -2.96
C ASN A 7 9.17 36.44 -1.83
N SER A 8 8.67 36.47 -0.59
CA SER A 8 9.37 35.99 0.59
C SER A 8 9.31 34.46 0.76
N PHE A 9 8.64 33.71 -0.12
CA PHE A 9 8.42 32.24 -0.02
C PHE A 9 9.16 31.43 -1.09
N ILE A 10 10.31 31.93 -1.54
CA ILE A 10 11.19 31.24 -2.49
C ILE A 10 12.32 30.52 -1.72
N ASN A 11 12.74 29.34 -2.17
CA ASN A 11 13.87 28.58 -1.62
C ASN A 11 13.76 28.21 -0.12
N LYS A 12 12.56 27.84 0.36
CA LYS A 12 12.28 27.61 1.79
C LYS A 12 12.58 26.23 2.35
N TYR A 13 12.40 25.20 1.54
CA TYR A 13 12.73 23.83 1.93
C TYR A 13 12.99 22.96 0.70
N PRO A 14 13.85 21.93 0.83
CA PRO A 14 14.14 21.00 -0.26
C PRO A 14 12.96 20.08 -0.56
N VAL A 15 12.78 19.71 -1.83
CA VAL A 15 11.74 18.77 -2.28
C VAL A 15 12.31 17.78 -3.28
N SER A 16 12.09 16.48 -3.04
CA SER A 16 12.47 15.42 -3.97
C SER A 16 11.38 15.17 -5.02
N LYS A 17 11.79 14.99 -6.28
CA LYS A 17 10.91 14.58 -7.40
C LYS A 17 11.58 13.53 -8.27
N THR A 18 10.79 12.73 -8.98
CA THR A 18 11.30 11.78 -9.98
C THR A 18 10.78 12.14 -11.36
N LEU A 19 11.70 12.41 -12.29
CA LEU A 19 11.40 12.66 -13.69
C LEU A 19 11.35 11.32 -14.45
N ARG A 20 10.52 11.24 -15.49
CA ARG A 20 10.31 10.00 -16.25
C ARG A 20 10.38 10.27 -17.74
N PHE A 21 11.17 9.47 -18.45
CA PHE A 21 11.42 9.60 -19.88
C PHE A 21 11.31 8.24 -20.59
N GLU A 22 11.04 8.27 -21.89
CA GLU A 22 11.33 7.16 -22.79
C GLU A 22 12.84 7.12 -23.05
N LEU A 23 13.41 5.91 -23.16
CA LEU A 23 14.75 5.71 -23.68
C LEU A 23 14.65 5.11 -25.08
N ARG A 24 15.25 5.78 -26.07
CA ARG A 24 15.29 5.31 -27.46
C ARG A 24 16.68 4.78 -27.78
N PRO A 25 16.86 3.46 -28.00
CA PRO A 25 18.16 2.91 -28.40
C PRO A 25 18.72 3.63 -29.63
N GLN A 26 20.02 3.91 -29.63
CA GLN A 26 20.74 4.55 -30.75
C GLN A 26 21.70 3.56 -31.41
N GLY A 27 21.87 3.64 -32.73
CA GLY A 27 22.74 2.74 -33.49
C GLY A 27 22.43 1.25 -33.22
N LYS A 28 23.46 0.43 -33.02
CA LYS A 28 23.35 -1.00 -32.71
C LYS A 28 23.05 -1.33 -31.25
N THR A 29 22.63 -0.36 -30.43
CA THR A 29 22.36 -0.59 -29.01
C THR A 29 21.36 -1.71 -28.78
N LEU A 30 20.23 -1.72 -29.51
CA LEU A 30 19.20 -2.77 -29.34
C LEU A 30 19.71 -4.15 -29.78
N GLU A 31 20.34 -4.22 -30.96
CA GLU A 31 20.94 -5.46 -31.49
C GLU A 31 21.96 -6.05 -30.51
N ASN A 32 22.80 -5.21 -29.89
CA ASN A 32 23.80 -5.64 -28.93
C ASN A 32 23.19 -6.07 -27.58
N ILE A 33 22.08 -5.46 -27.14
CA ILE A 33 21.35 -5.90 -25.95
C ILE A 33 20.78 -7.31 -26.16
N GLU A 34 20.15 -7.55 -27.30
CA GLU A 34 19.59 -8.86 -27.68
C GLU A 34 20.69 -9.90 -27.87
N LYS A 35 21.75 -9.57 -28.60
CA LYS A 35 22.91 -10.45 -28.83
C LYS A 35 23.60 -10.88 -27.53
N ASN A 36 23.69 -9.97 -26.56
CA ASN A 36 24.34 -10.24 -25.29
C ASN A 36 23.41 -10.88 -24.25
N GLY A 37 22.13 -11.13 -24.59
CA GLY A 37 21.17 -11.79 -23.70
C GLY A 37 20.77 -10.98 -22.46
N LEU A 38 21.00 -9.66 -22.47
CA LEU A 38 20.84 -8.82 -21.27
C LEU A 38 19.37 -8.69 -20.86
N LEU A 39 18.47 -8.67 -21.84
CA LEU A 39 17.05 -8.55 -21.59
C LEU A 39 16.49 -9.86 -21.03
N GLU A 40 16.89 -11.00 -21.59
CA GLU A 40 16.54 -12.34 -21.12
C GLU A 40 17.02 -12.56 -19.69
N GLU A 41 18.24 -12.12 -19.36
CA GLU A 41 18.79 -12.20 -18.00
C GLU A 41 17.94 -11.43 -16.99
N ASP A 42 17.54 -10.19 -17.30
CA ASP A 42 16.71 -9.38 -16.41
C ASP A 42 15.24 -9.87 -16.36
N ILE A 43 14.72 -10.49 -17.42
CA ILE A 43 13.41 -11.19 -17.41
C ILE A 43 13.47 -12.39 -16.46
N HIS A 44 14.45 -13.28 -16.63
CA HIS A 44 14.67 -14.45 -15.78
C HIS A 44 14.80 -14.02 -14.31
N ARG A 45 15.61 -12.99 -14.03
CA ARG A 45 15.74 -12.43 -12.68
C ARG A 45 14.41 -11.94 -12.11
N ALA A 46 13.55 -11.33 -12.91
CA ALA A 46 12.22 -10.90 -12.44
C ALA A 46 11.30 -12.09 -12.10
N GLU A 47 11.46 -13.23 -12.77
CA GLU A 47 10.77 -14.48 -12.48
C GLU A 47 11.33 -15.17 -11.23
N SER A 48 12.66 -15.34 -11.15
CA SER A 48 13.39 -15.82 -9.97
C SER A 48 13.02 -15.02 -8.71
N TYR A 49 12.85 -13.70 -8.84
CA TYR A 49 12.43 -12.83 -7.74
C TYR A 49 11.08 -13.24 -7.14
N LYS A 50 10.13 -13.71 -7.94
CA LYS A 50 8.84 -14.21 -7.44
C LYS A 50 9.03 -15.47 -6.60
N VAL A 51 9.95 -16.35 -7.00
CA VAL A 51 10.27 -17.59 -6.28
C VAL A 51 10.96 -17.29 -4.96
N VAL A 52 12.01 -16.46 -4.96
CA VAL A 52 12.76 -16.12 -3.73
C VAL A 52 11.86 -15.44 -2.69
N LYS A 53 10.89 -14.61 -3.10
CA LYS A 53 9.90 -14.05 -2.15
C LYS A 53 9.11 -15.14 -1.39
N LYS A 54 8.74 -16.24 -2.05
CA LYS A 54 8.06 -17.37 -1.38
C LYS A 54 9.00 -18.05 -0.37
N ILE A 55 10.27 -18.21 -0.72
CA ILE A 55 11.28 -18.77 0.17
C ILE A 55 11.50 -17.87 1.40
N ILE A 56 11.56 -16.55 1.20
CA ILE A 56 11.63 -15.58 2.31
C ILE A 56 10.39 -15.71 3.21
N ASP A 57 9.20 -15.88 2.64
CA ASP A 57 7.97 -16.08 3.42
C ASP A 57 8.00 -17.39 4.23
N GLU A 58 8.55 -18.46 3.66
CA GLU A 58 8.78 -19.72 4.39
C GLU A 58 9.75 -19.54 5.56
N TYR A 59 10.86 -18.83 5.34
CA TYR A 59 11.81 -18.51 6.41
C TYR A 59 11.15 -17.67 7.52
N HIS A 60 10.36 -16.65 7.14
CA HIS A 60 9.60 -15.85 8.10
C HIS A 60 8.65 -16.70 8.95
N LYS A 61 7.98 -17.73 8.37
CA LYS A 61 7.10 -18.63 9.12
C LYS A 61 7.89 -19.37 10.22
N CYS A 62 9.01 -20.00 9.87
CA CYS A 62 9.86 -20.72 10.83
C CYS A 62 10.38 -19.78 11.92
N PHE A 63 10.89 -18.61 11.52
CA PHE A 63 11.35 -17.58 12.47
C PHE A 63 10.25 -17.16 13.46
N ILE A 64 9.01 -16.96 13.00
CA ILE A 64 7.90 -16.56 13.87
C ILE A 64 7.59 -17.65 14.89
N ASP A 65 7.54 -18.91 14.46
CA ASP A 65 7.29 -20.04 15.35
C ASP A 65 8.41 -20.16 16.40
N GLU A 66 9.68 -20.14 16.00
CA GLU A 66 10.83 -20.19 16.91
C GLU A 66 10.85 -19.01 17.89
N ALA A 67 10.62 -17.78 17.40
CA ALA A 67 10.71 -16.59 18.24
C ALA A 67 9.57 -16.47 19.25
N LEU A 68 8.39 -17.03 18.96
CA LEU A 68 7.25 -17.06 19.88
C LEU A 68 7.25 -18.30 20.78
N GLU A 69 8.07 -19.31 20.48
CA GLU A 69 8.20 -20.50 21.29
C GLU A 69 8.63 -20.14 22.72
N GLY A 70 7.91 -20.68 23.71
CA GLY A 70 8.19 -20.42 25.12
C GLY A 70 7.81 -19.02 25.62
N LEU A 71 7.27 -18.13 24.79
CA LEU A 71 6.75 -16.84 25.27
C LEU A 71 5.63 -17.05 26.31
N ARG A 72 5.70 -16.30 27.41
CA ARG A 72 4.66 -16.23 28.44
C ARG A 72 4.16 -14.80 28.57
N LEU A 73 2.93 -14.57 28.13
CA LEU A 73 2.28 -13.27 28.21
C LEU A 73 1.90 -12.97 29.66
N GLN A 74 2.22 -11.76 30.09
CA GLN A 74 1.81 -11.21 31.38
C GLN A 74 0.51 -10.43 31.23
N GLU A 75 -0.24 -10.26 32.32
CA GLU A 75 -1.50 -9.49 32.36
C GLU A 75 -2.69 -10.17 31.66
N LEU A 76 -2.61 -11.50 31.47
CA LEU A 76 -3.69 -12.28 30.85
C LEU A 76 -4.94 -12.36 31.74
N ASP A 77 -4.77 -12.45 33.06
CA ASP A 77 -5.88 -12.55 34.01
C ASP A 77 -6.64 -11.22 34.11
N GLU A 78 -5.92 -10.10 34.17
CA GLU A 78 -6.51 -8.76 34.16
C GLU A 78 -7.26 -8.48 32.85
N PHE A 79 -6.71 -8.96 31.73
CA PHE A 79 -7.41 -8.93 30.45
C PHE A 79 -8.69 -9.77 30.50
N TYR A 80 -8.63 -11.00 31.02
CA TYR A 80 -9.78 -11.89 31.17
C TYR A 80 -10.89 -11.25 32.01
N ASP A 81 -10.54 -10.67 33.16
CA ASP A 81 -11.48 -10.03 34.08
C ASP A 81 -12.23 -8.87 33.42
N LEU A 82 -11.53 -8.03 32.65
CA LEU A 82 -12.15 -6.93 31.91
C LEU A 82 -12.94 -7.41 30.69
N TYR A 83 -12.49 -8.46 30.01
CA TYR A 83 -13.18 -9.05 28.87
C TYR A 83 -14.52 -9.69 29.29
N MET A 84 -14.58 -10.29 30.48
CA MET A 84 -15.81 -10.89 31.03
C MET A 84 -16.85 -9.87 31.51
N LYS A 85 -16.51 -8.57 31.59
CA LYS A 85 -17.46 -7.53 32.00
C LYS A 85 -18.40 -7.15 30.87
N ARG A 86 -19.70 -7.41 31.08
CA ARG A 86 -20.78 -7.10 30.14
C ARG A 86 -20.92 -5.61 29.80
N ASN A 87 -20.81 -4.74 30.81
CA ASN A 87 -20.88 -3.29 30.65
C ASN A 87 -19.63 -2.64 31.25
N ARG A 88 -18.67 -2.28 30.38
CA ARG A 88 -17.46 -1.55 30.77
C ARG A 88 -17.73 -0.06 30.84
N THR A 89 -17.24 0.60 31.89
CA THR A 89 -17.22 2.06 31.98
C THR A 89 -16.21 2.67 30.99
N ASP A 90 -16.30 3.99 30.75
CA ASP A 90 -15.30 4.72 29.94
C ASP A 90 -13.85 4.52 30.45
N LYS A 91 -13.69 4.32 31.77
CA LYS A 91 -12.38 4.04 32.39
C LYS A 91 -11.91 2.61 32.10
N GLU A 92 -12.75 1.62 32.36
CA GLU A 92 -12.44 0.20 32.12
C GLU A 92 -12.23 -0.11 30.64
N THR A 93 -12.91 0.62 29.75
CA THR A 93 -12.68 0.52 28.31
C THR A 93 -11.28 0.97 27.93
N LYS A 94 -10.80 2.08 28.53
CA LYS A 94 -9.41 2.54 28.33
C LYS A 94 -8.40 1.57 28.94
N GLU A 95 -8.65 1.08 30.16
CA GLU A 95 -7.80 0.07 30.80
C GLU A 95 -7.71 -1.20 29.92
N PHE A 96 -8.82 -1.65 29.34
CA PHE A 96 -8.81 -2.78 28.40
C PHE A 96 -7.98 -2.50 27.14
N GLU A 97 -8.11 -1.31 26.54
CA GLU A 97 -7.30 -0.91 25.39
C GLU A 97 -5.79 -0.80 25.74
N GLU A 98 -5.48 -0.41 26.97
CA GLU A 98 -4.12 -0.38 27.53
C GLU A 98 -3.55 -1.79 27.65
N TYR A 99 -4.29 -2.74 28.22
CA TYR A 99 -3.87 -4.16 28.30
C TYR A 99 -3.70 -4.77 26.91
N GLN A 100 -4.63 -4.53 25.98
CA GLN A 100 -4.47 -4.94 24.59
C GLN A 100 -3.15 -4.41 24.00
N THR A 101 -2.80 -3.16 24.32
CA THR A 101 -1.59 -2.52 23.81
C THR A 101 -0.33 -3.07 24.49
N SER A 102 -0.37 -3.31 25.80
CA SER A 102 0.70 -3.96 26.55
C SER A 102 1.01 -5.34 26.00
N LEU A 103 0.00 -6.20 25.87
CA LEU A 103 0.14 -7.55 25.33
C LEU A 103 0.71 -7.56 23.91
N ARG A 104 0.26 -6.63 23.04
CA ARG A 104 0.84 -6.51 21.68
C ARG A 104 2.31 -6.11 21.70
N LYS A 105 2.70 -5.21 22.61
CA LYS A 105 4.10 -4.81 22.80
C LYS A 105 4.96 -5.97 23.28
N GLN A 106 4.45 -6.82 24.17
CA GLN A 106 5.16 -8.03 24.62
C GLN A 106 5.47 -8.95 23.41
N VAL A 107 4.46 -9.27 22.58
CA VAL A 107 4.65 -10.09 21.37
C VAL A 107 5.67 -9.45 20.41
N SER A 108 5.48 -8.17 20.07
CA SER A 108 6.37 -7.46 19.13
C SER A 108 7.80 -7.39 19.66
N LYS A 109 7.97 -7.13 20.97
CA LYS A 109 9.28 -7.08 21.62
C LYS A 109 9.98 -8.44 21.56
N THR A 110 9.28 -9.53 21.85
CA THR A 110 9.84 -10.89 21.78
C THR A 110 10.33 -11.22 20.38
N LEU A 111 9.50 -11.00 19.36
CA LEU A 111 9.88 -11.19 17.95
C LEU A 111 11.13 -10.39 17.58
N LYS A 112 11.18 -9.11 17.97
CA LYS A 112 12.31 -8.20 17.67
C LYS A 112 13.58 -8.50 18.47
N ALA A 113 13.45 -9.17 19.61
CA ALA A 113 14.58 -9.54 20.47
C ALA A 113 15.32 -10.80 19.96
N HIS A 114 14.65 -11.64 19.16
CA HIS A 114 15.27 -12.84 18.60
C HIS A 114 16.51 -12.49 17.75
N PRO A 115 17.66 -13.18 17.90
CA PRO A 115 18.90 -12.82 17.22
C PRO A 115 18.78 -12.71 15.70
N ALA A 116 18.02 -13.62 15.07
CA ALA A 116 17.80 -13.65 13.62
C ALA A 116 16.99 -12.43 13.08
N TYR A 117 16.30 -11.68 13.95
CA TYR A 117 15.56 -10.49 13.51
C TYR A 117 16.49 -9.43 12.89
N LYS A 118 17.76 -9.36 13.36
CA LYS A 118 18.74 -8.39 12.89
C LYS A 118 19.10 -8.57 11.41
N THR A 119 19.06 -9.81 10.92
CA THR A 119 19.44 -10.17 9.54
C THR A 119 18.22 -10.32 8.62
N LEU A 120 17.02 -10.49 9.19
CA LEU A 120 15.76 -10.72 8.50
C LEU A 120 15.39 -9.69 7.40
N PHE A 121 15.95 -8.48 7.47
CA PHE A 121 15.74 -7.44 6.46
C PHE A 121 17.05 -6.90 5.88
N SER A 122 18.16 -7.58 6.15
CA SER A 122 19.51 -7.22 5.70
C SER A 122 19.92 -8.05 4.48
N ALA A 123 21.09 -7.73 3.91
CA ALA A 123 21.68 -8.53 2.84
C ALA A 123 22.02 -9.96 3.29
N ASP A 124 22.21 -10.18 4.59
CA ASP A 124 22.64 -11.47 5.16
C ASP A 124 21.52 -12.51 5.08
N LEU A 125 20.24 -12.08 5.08
CA LEU A 125 19.12 -12.99 4.83
C LEU A 125 19.34 -13.78 3.54
N ILE A 126 19.62 -13.08 2.43
CA ILE A 126 19.80 -13.71 1.11
C ILE A 126 21.15 -14.44 1.02
N LYS A 127 22.21 -13.82 1.54
CA LYS A 127 23.59 -14.30 1.37
C LYS A 127 23.96 -15.46 2.28
N ILE A 128 23.26 -15.64 3.40
CA ILE A 128 23.63 -16.57 4.45
C ILE A 128 22.40 -17.34 4.92
N ASP A 129 21.41 -16.65 5.48
CA ASP A 129 20.35 -17.30 6.25
C ASP A 129 19.49 -18.22 5.37
N LEU A 130 19.08 -17.76 4.19
CA LEU A 130 18.28 -18.57 3.26
C LEU A 130 19.06 -19.74 2.65
N LEU A 131 20.35 -19.57 2.38
CA LEU A 131 21.18 -20.64 1.83
C LEU A 131 21.37 -21.78 2.84
N ASN A 132 21.47 -21.43 4.13
CA ASN A 132 21.51 -22.40 5.23
C ASN A 132 20.15 -23.02 5.52
N PHE A 133 19.07 -22.27 5.31
CA PHE A 133 17.69 -22.71 5.55
C PHE A 133 17.19 -23.73 4.52
N VAL A 134 17.55 -23.55 3.25
CA VAL A 134 17.09 -24.42 2.17
C VAL A 134 18.05 -25.60 2.01
N GLU A 135 17.51 -26.81 1.93
CA GLU A 135 18.29 -28.04 1.66
C GLU A 135 18.39 -28.37 0.16
N ASP A 136 17.43 -27.93 -0.64
CA ASP A 136 17.32 -28.22 -2.07
C ASP A 136 18.27 -27.37 -2.93
N ASP A 137 19.03 -28.03 -3.82
CA ASP A 137 20.05 -27.41 -4.66
C ASP A 137 19.47 -26.44 -5.70
N ASP A 138 18.27 -26.70 -6.24
CA ASP A 138 17.68 -25.83 -7.26
C ASP A 138 17.16 -24.52 -6.65
N ARG A 139 16.52 -24.59 -5.48
CA ARG A 139 16.15 -23.41 -4.69
C ARG A 139 17.38 -22.61 -4.25
N ARG A 140 18.48 -23.28 -3.86
CA ARG A 140 19.76 -22.62 -3.55
C ARG A 140 20.30 -21.83 -4.72
N LYS A 141 20.37 -22.42 -5.93
CA LYS A 141 20.82 -21.73 -7.15
C LYS A 141 20.03 -20.43 -7.39
N VAL A 142 18.70 -20.49 -7.27
CA VAL A 142 17.83 -19.32 -7.49
C VAL A 142 18.07 -18.22 -6.44
N ILE A 143 18.39 -18.57 -5.20
CA ILE A 143 18.77 -17.59 -4.16
C ILE A 143 20.14 -16.97 -4.48
N GLU A 144 21.11 -17.80 -4.90
CA GLU A 144 22.47 -17.37 -5.20
C GLU A 144 22.53 -16.32 -6.32
N GLU A 145 21.60 -16.37 -7.29
CA GLU A 145 21.43 -15.35 -8.34
C GLU A 145 21.29 -13.93 -7.75
N PHE A 146 20.76 -13.80 -6.53
CA PHE A 146 20.55 -12.51 -5.85
C PHE A 146 21.62 -12.13 -4.84
N SER A 147 22.68 -12.93 -4.69
CA SER A 147 23.77 -12.63 -3.73
C SER A 147 24.35 -11.23 -3.94
N ASN A 148 24.44 -10.77 -5.19
CA ASN A 148 24.91 -9.43 -5.53
C ASN A 148 23.77 -8.39 -5.67
N PHE A 149 22.51 -8.82 -5.60
CA PHE A 149 21.30 -8.02 -5.87
C PHE A 149 20.36 -7.94 -4.67
N THR A 150 20.87 -7.98 -3.43
CA THR A 150 20.02 -8.00 -2.22
C THR A 150 19.13 -6.76 -2.09
N THR A 151 19.55 -5.61 -2.61
CA THR A 151 18.76 -4.37 -2.65
C THR A 151 17.50 -4.48 -3.50
N TYR A 152 17.38 -5.50 -4.36
CA TYR A 152 16.19 -5.79 -5.14
C TYR A 152 14.97 -6.12 -4.26
N PHE A 153 15.20 -6.52 -2.99
CA PHE A 153 14.16 -6.91 -2.04
C PHE A 153 13.75 -5.80 -1.06
N THR A 154 14.33 -4.59 -1.10
CA THR A 154 14.08 -3.54 -0.09
C THR A 154 12.60 -3.21 0.11
N ASN A 155 11.84 -2.99 -0.97
CA ASN A 155 10.40 -2.72 -0.86
C ASN A 155 9.61 -3.91 -0.29
N PHE A 156 10.06 -5.13 -0.58
CA PHE A 156 9.43 -6.35 -0.05
C PHE A 156 9.71 -6.50 1.44
N HIS A 157 10.95 -6.27 1.88
CA HIS A 157 11.33 -6.26 3.29
C HIS A 157 10.51 -5.23 4.09
N THR A 158 10.33 -4.01 3.60
CA THR A 158 9.48 -3.00 4.27
C THR A 158 8.04 -3.48 4.46
N ASN A 159 7.47 -4.20 3.48
CA ASN A 159 6.14 -4.77 3.62
C ASN A 159 6.09 -5.87 4.68
N ARG A 160 7.13 -6.71 4.80
CA ARG A 160 7.23 -7.78 5.81
C ARG A 160 7.50 -7.25 7.21
N GLU A 161 8.29 -6.19 7.33
CA GLU A 161 8.57 -5.53 8.61
C GLU A 161 7.28 -5.07 9.32
N ASN A 162 6.25 -4.64 8.56
CA ASN A 162 4.95 -4.27 9.11
C ASN A 162 4.24 -5.38 9.89
N MET A 163 4.55 -6.66 9.64
CA MET A 163 3.97 -7.79 10.38
C MET A 163 4.41 -7.82 11.84
N TYR A 164 5.57 -7.22 12.14
CA TYR A 164 6.21 -7.22 13.45
C TYR A 164 5.87 -5.96 14.27
N SER A 165 4.93 -5.13 13.81
CA SER A 165 4.47 -3.91 14.49
C SER A 165 3.63 -4.23 15.73
N ASP A 166 3.75 -3.42 16.78
CA ASP A 166 2.92 -3.42 17.98
C ASP A 166 1.62 -2.61 17.83
N GLU A 167 1.46 -1.90 16.70
CA GLU A 167 0.25 -1.16 16.38
C GLU A 167 -0.95 -2.09 16.14
N ALA A 168 -2.16 -1.58 16.36
CA ALA A 168 -3.41 -2.32 16.15
C ALA A 168 -3.78 -2.41 14.65
N LYS A 169 -2.90 -3.03 13.86
CA LYS A 169 -3.06 -3.25 12.42
C LYS A 169 -3.38 -4.72 12.16
N SER A 170 -4.39 -5.01 11.35
CA SER A 170 -4.81 -6.39 11.03
C SER A 170 -3.73 -7.24 10.33
N THR A 171 -2.70 -6.60 9.79
CA THR A 171 -1.54 -7.25 9.17
C THR A 171 -0.47 -7.68 10.18
N SER A 172 -0.57 -7.26 11.45
CA SER A 172 0.39 -7.59 12.51
C SER A 172 0.09 -8.94 13.17
N ILE A 173 1.15 -9.68 13.49
CA ILE A 173 1.12 -10.92 14.28
C ILE A 173 0.55 -10.64 15.68
N ALA A 174 1.00 -9.56 16.31
CA ALA A 174 0.53 -9.16 17.64
C ALA A 174 -0.98 -8.87 17.64
N PHE A 175 -1.52 -8.31 16.56
CA PHE A 175 -2.95 -8.12 16.42
C PHE A 175 -3.71 -9.45 16.28
N ARG A 176 -3.24 -10.38 15.43
CA ARG A 176 -3.83 -11.72 15.27
C ARG A 176 -3.94 -12.47 16.61
N ILE A 177 -2.88 -12.44 17.40
CA ILE A 177 -2.82 -13.11 18.70
C ILE A 177 -3.79 -12.44 19.69
N ILE A 178 -3.70 -11.12 19.89
CA ILE A 178 -4.37 -10.44 21.00
C ILE A 178 -5.82 -10.01 20.68
N HIS A 179 -6.09 -9.53 19.47
CA HIS A 179 -7.42 -9.03 19.11
C HIS A 179 -8.34 -10.10 18.54
N GLN A 180 -7.81 -11.27 18.16
CA GLN A 180 -8.60 -12.29 17.48
C GLN A 180 -8.54 -13.65 18.20
N ASN A 181 -7.34 -14.21 18.44
CA ASN A 181 -7.23 -15.54 19.04
C ASN A 181 -7.47 -15.54 20.56
N LEU A 182 -6.99 -14.54 21.30
CA LEU A 182 -7.20 -14.47 22.76
C LEU A 182 -8.68 -14.40 23.15
N PRO A 183 -9.54 -13.54 22.57
CA PRO A 183 -10.98 -13.57 22.81
C PRO A 183 -11.62 -14.95 22.55
N LYS A 184 -11.31 -15.57 21.41
CA LYS A 184 -11.82 -16.92 21.06
C LYS A 184 -11.39 -17.98 22.07
N PHE A 185 -10.14 -17.92 22.52
CA PHE A 185 -9.62 -18.84 23.52
C PHE A 185 -10.38 -18.70 24.84
N ILE A 186 -10.60 -17.46 25.29
CA ILE A 186 -11.35 -17.17 26.52
C ILE A 186 -12.80 -17.66 26.43
N ASP A 187 -13.47 -17.45 25.29
CA ASP A 187 -14.83 -17.95 25.07
C ASP A 187 -14.89 -19.48 25.16
N ASN A 188 -13.88 -20.16 24.61
CA ASN A 188 -13.75 -21.61 24.69
C ASN A 188 -13.56 -22.09 26.12
N MET A 189 -12.80 -21.38 26.96
CA MET A 189 -12.65 -21.75 28.37
C MET A 189 -14.00 -21.73 29.09
N ASN A 190 -14.80 -20.69 28.86
CA ASN A 190 -16.12 -20.57 29.48
C ASN A 190 -17.11 -21.61 28.96
N THR A 191 -17.05 -21.92 27.67
CA THR A 191 -17.82 -23.01 27.06
C THR A 191 -17.42 -24.36 27.65
N PHE A 192 -16.11 -24.62 27.78
CA PHE A 192 -15.59 -25.86 28.32
C PHE A 192 -15.96 -26.09 29.78
N LYS A 193 -16.00 -25.05 30.62
CA LYS A 193 -16.52 -25.14 32.01
C LYS A 193 -17.92 -25.77 32.06
N LYS A 194 -18.79 -25.46 31.10
CA LYS A 194 -20.13 -26.05 30.97
C LYS A 194 -20.06 -27.50 30.45
N VAL A 195 -19.19 -27.78 29.49
CA VAL A 195 -18.99 -29.14 28.93
C VAL A 195 -18.48 -30.11 30.00
N ALA A 196 -17.51 -29.69 30.82
CA ALA A 196 -16.82 -30.52 31.81
C ALA A 196 -17.70 -31.00 32.97
N VAL A 197 -18.92 -30.46 33.13
CA VAL A 197 -19.90 -30.90 34.14
C VAL A 197 -20.98 -31.82 33.57
N THR A 198 -20.85 -32.26 32.31
CA THR A 198 -21.81 -33.14 31.63
C THR A 198 -21.23 -34.53 31.32
N ASP A 199 -22.07 -35.43 30.79
CA ASP A 199 -21.69 -36.77 30.36
C ASP A 199 -20.61 -36.80 29.26
N VAL A 200 -20.34 -35.65 28.60
CA VAL A 200 -19.22 -35.51 27.66
C VAL A 200 -17.89 -35.82 28.34
N LYS A 201 -17.74 -35.49 29.64
CA LYS A 201 -16.54 -35.73 30.44
C LYS A 201 -16.04 -37.17 30.40
N ALA A 202 -16.95 -38.15 30.29
CA ALA A 202 -16.57 -39.57 30.22
C ALA A 202 -15.66 -39.89 29.01
N ASN A 203 -15.70 -39.07 27.95
CA ASN A 203 -14.90 -39.26 26.74
C ASN A 203 -13.51 -38.61 26.83
N PHE A 204 -13.20 -37.82 27.86
CA PHE A 204 -11.91 -37.11 27.97
C PHE A 204 -10.76 -38.11 28.02
N SER A 205 -10.87 -39.17 28.81
CA SER A 205 -9.86 -40.24 28.86
C SER A 205 -9.60 -40.93 27.50
N THR A 206 -10.60 -40.96 26.63
CA THR A 206 -10.45 -41.49 25.27
C THR A 206 -9.66 -40.51 24.39
N ILE A 207 -10.02 -39.22 24.46
CA ILE A 207 -9.31 -38.14 23.76
C ILE A 207 -7.85 -38.06 24.22
N GLU A 208 -7.61 -38.11 25.53
CA GLU A 208 -6.26 -38.08 26.13
C GLU A 208 -5.39 -39.22 25.63
N LYS A 209 -5.98 -40.42 25.47
CA LYS A 209 -5.24 -41.59 24.99
C LYS A 209 -5.03 -41.54 23.48
N GLU A 210 -6.04 -41.14 22.72
CA GLU A 210 -6.03 -41.18 21.26
C GLU A 210 -5.27 -40.00 20.63
N LEU A 211 -5.34 -38.82 21.26
CA LEU A 211 -4.70 -37.59 20.80
C LEU A 211 -3.43 -37.26 21.59
N GLN A 212 -2.97 -38.14 22.48
CA GLN A 212 -1.72 -37.97 23.26
C GLN A 212 -0.53 -37.46 22.42
N PRO A 213 -0.27 -37.98 21.19
CA PRO A 213 0.89 -37.55 20.40
C PRO A 213 0.88 -36.09 19.97
N ILE A 214 -0.29 -35.44 19.94
CA ILE A 214 -0.46 -34.03 19.58
C ILE A 214 -0.82 -33.15 20.78
N MET A 215 -1.16 -33.76 21.92
CA MET A 215 -1.42 -33.05 23.16
C MET A 215 -0.11 -32.60 23.81
N GLN A 216 -0.08 -31.34 24.25
CA GLN A 216 1.04 -30.76 24.98
C GLN A 216 0.85 -30.82 26.51
N VAL A 217 -0.25 -31.44 26.97
CA VAL A 217 -0.69 -31.54 28.36
C VAL A 217 -1.20 -32.94 28.66
N ASN A 218 -1.29 -33.29 29.94
CA ASN A 218 -1.67 -34.64 30.36
C ASN A 218 -3.18 -34.87 30.40
N CYS A 219 -3.95 -33.81 30.64
CA CYS A 219 -5.40 -33.86 30.62
C CYS A 219 -6.00 -32.75 29.76
N VAL A 220 -7.22 -32.99 29.27
CA VAL A 220 -7.91 -32.03 28.39
C VAL A 220 -8.25 -30.73 29.13
N GLU A 221 -8.53 -30.82 30.43
CA GLU A 221 -8.90 -29.67 31.27
C GLU A 221 -7.81 -28.58 31.31
N GLU A 222 -6.54 -28.98 31.37
CA GLU A 222 -5.38 -28.06 31.36
C GLU A 222 -5.35 -27.18 30.10
N MET A 223 -5.96 -27.61 29.00
CA MET A 223 -6.01 -26.82 27.75
C MET A 223 -6.89 -25.57 27.82
N PHE A 224 -7.79 -25.52 28.80
CA PHE A 224 -8.77 -24.45 28.97
C PHE A 224 -8.48 -23.60 30.21
N GLU A 225 -7.20 -23.54 30.60
CA GLU A 225 -6.66 -22.60 31.58
C GLU A 225 -6.00 -21.42 30.86
N MET A 226 -6.01 -20.22 31.46
CA MET A 226 -5.45 -19.01 30.84
C MET A 226 -3.97 -19.20 30.42
N GLU A 227 -3.19 -19.92 31.24
CA GLU A 227 -1.78 -20.15 30.96
C GLU A 227 -1.54 -20.95 29.66
N TYR A 228 -2.47 -21.83 29.29
CA TYR A 228 -2.37 -22.63 28.08
C TYR A 228 -2.45 -21.78 26.80
N PHE A 229 -3.03 -20.58 26.85
CA PHE A 229 -3.03 -19.67 25.70
C PHE A 229 -1.63 -19.41 25.15
N ASN A 230 -0.61 -19.40 26.02
CA ASN A 230 0.79 -19.24 25.64
C ASN A 230 1.32 -20.35 24.72
N LEU A 231 0.71 -21.54 24.74
CA LEU A 231 1.04 -22.63 23.84
C LEU A 231 0.35 -22.50 22.47
N THR A 232 -0.56 -21.54 22.31
CA THR A 232 -1.31 -21.29 21.07
C THR A 232 -0.84 -20.04 20.29
N LEU A 233 0.33 -19.50 20.65
CA LEU A 233 0.91 -18.32 20.00
C LEU A 233 1.54 -18.65 18.63
N THR A 234 2.05 -19.88 18.48
CA THR A 234 2.69 -20.41 17.26
C THR A 234 1.67 -21.11 16.36
N GLN A 235 1.99 -21.25 15.07
CA GLN A 235 1.12 -21.98 14.14
C GLN A 235 0.97 -23.45 14.53
N GLN A 236 2.05 -24.08 15.01
CA GLN A 236 2.02 -25.47 15.49
C GLN A 236 1.09 -25.63 16.70
N GLY A 237 1.18 -24.71 17.66
CA GLY A 237 0.29 -24.66 18.83
C GLY A 237 -1.18 -24.54 18.46
N ILE A 238 -1.48 -23.66 17.50
CA ILE A 238 -2.84 -23.48 16.95
C ILE A 238 -3.33 -24.77 16.27
N ILE A 239 -2.47 -25.45 15.50
CA ILE A 239 -2.84 -26.72 14.85
C ILE A 239 -3.17 -27.77 15.91
N ALA A 240 -2.31 -27.95 16.92
CA ALA A 240 -2.53 -28.91 18.00
C ALA A 240 -3.86 -28.65 18.73
N TYR A 241 -4.09 -27.41 19.16
CA TYR A 241 -5.32 -26.98 19.82
C TYR A 241 -6.55 -27.25 18.95
N ASN A 242 -6.55 -26.77 17.70
CA ASN A 242 -7.68 -26.95 16.78
C ASN A 242 -7.93 -28.43 16.43
N SER A 243 -6.89 -29.27 16.38
CA SER A 243 -7.01 -30.71 16.11
C SER A 243 -7.69 -31.44 17.26
N ILE A 244 -7.46 -31.02 18.50
CA ILE A 244 -8.16 -31.58 19.68
C ILE A 244 -9.62 -31.13 19.72
N LEU A 245 -9.91 -29.90 19.30
CA LEU A 245 -11.29 -29.42 19.17
C LEU A 245 -12.06 -30.15 18.06
N GLY A 246 -11.46 -30.26 16.86
CA GLY A 246 -12.12 -30.69 15.64
C GLY A 246 -11.95 -32.16 15.26
N GLY A 247 -10.97 -32.85 15.85
CA GLY A 247 -10.49 -34.17 15.41
C GLY A 247 -9.43 -34.06 14.32
N PHE A 248 -8.73 -35.16 14.04
CA PHE A 248 -7.76 -35.24 12.95
C PHE A 248 -7.76 -36.63 12.28
N ASP A 249 -7.27 -36.69 11.05
CA ASP A 249 -7.05 -37.93 10.29
C ASP A 249 -5.53 -38.20 10.27
N ASP A 250 -5.10 -39.40 10.64
CA ASP A 250 -3.67 -39.77 10.64
C ASP A 250 -3.12 -40.15 9.26
N GLY A 251 -3.95 -40.06 8.21
CA GLY A 251 -3.58 -40.39 6.84
C GLY A 251 -3.61 -41.89 6.52
N ASN A 252 -3.94 -42.73 7.51
CA ASN A 252 -4.14 -44.19 7.36
C ASN A 252 -5.63 -44.57 7.43
N ASN A 253 -6.54 -43.66 7.05
CA ASN A 253 -8.01 -43.80 7.12
C ASN A 253 -8.56 -43.98 8.55
N LYS A 254 -7.81 -43.62 9.59
CA LYS A 254 -8.30 -43.65 10.97
C LYS A 254 -8.61 -42.22 11.43
N GLN A 255 -9.91 -41.94 11.56
CA GLN A 255 -10.41 -40.65 11.98
C GLN A 255 -10.57 -40.61 13.50
N TYR A 256 -9.85 -39.70 14.15
CA TYR A 256 -9.96 -39.48 15.59
C TYR A 256 -10.98 -38.39 15.89
N LYS A 257 -11.80 -38.63 16.92
CA LYS A 257 -12.86 -37.69 17.28
C LYS A 257 -12.35 -36.59 18.20
N GLY A 258 -12.63 -35.33 17.86
CA GLY A 258 -12.38 -34.17 18.71
C GLY A 258 -13.53 -33.83 19.65
N LEU A 259 -13.30 -32.89 20.56
CA LEU A 259 -14.29 -32.44 21.55
C LEU A 259 -15.61 -31.98 20.92
N ASN A 260 -15.55 -31.21 19.83
CA ASN A 260 -16.76 -30.72 19.16
C ASN A 260 -17.64 -31.84 18.60
N GLN A 261 -17.05 -32.98 18.22
CA GLN A 261 -17.83 -34.12 17.76
C GLN A 261 -18.54 -34.81 18.92
N TYR A 262 -17.92 -34.91 20.10
CA TYR A 262 -18.58 -35.43 21.31
C TYR A 262 -19.66 -34.47 21.84
N ILE A 263 -19.41 -33.16 21.84
CA ILE A 263 -20.40 -32.13 22.16
C ILE A 263 -21.61 -32.27 21.21
N ASN A 264 -21.37 -32.45 19.91
CA ASN A 264 -22.43 -32.64 18.93
C ASN A 264 -23.27 -33.91 19.20
N LEU A 265 -22.63 -35.03 19.57
CA LEU A 265 -23.32 -36.27 19.93
C LEU A 265 -24.16 -36.13 21.21
N TYR A 266 -23.68 -35.35 22.19
CA TYR A 266 -24.43 -35.02 23.39
C TYR A 266 -25.65 -34.15 23.05
N ASN A 267 -25.46 -33.07 22.29
CA ASN A 267 -26.52 -32.14 21.88
C ASN A 267 -27.66 -32.81 21.09
N GLN A 268 -27.38 -33.88 20.35
CA GLN A 268 -28.41 -34.66 19.64
C GLN A 268 -29.37 -35.40 20.57
N ARG A 269 -28.98 -35.63 21.83
CA ARG A 269 -29.77 -36.36 22.84
C ARG A 269 -30.49 -35.44 23.84
N GLN A 270 -30.15 -34.16 23.85
CA GLN A 270 -30.68 -33.17 24.80
C GLN A 270 -31.81 -32.33 24.22
N GLY A 271 -32.70 -31.85 25.10
CA GLY A 271 -33.68 -30.80 24.77
C GLY A 271 -33.04 -29.42 24.59
N LYS A 272 -33.85 -28.44 24.16
CA LYS A 272 -33.41 -27.07 23.81
C LYS A 272 -32.53 -26.41 24.89
N ASP A 273 -32.94 -26.47 26.15
CA ASP A 273 -32.25 -25.83 27.28
C ASP A 273 -31.03 -26.62 27.79
N GLY A 274 -30.82 -27.85 27.29
CA GLY A 274 -29.71 -28.73 27.66
C GLY A 274 -28.56 -28.76 26.65
N LYS A 275 -28.63 -28.02 25.54
CA LYS A 275 -27.58 -27.99 24.52
C LYS A 275 -26.36 -27.19 24.97
N LEU A 276 -25.19 -27.69 24.63
CA LEU A 276 -23.89 -27.08 24.89
C LEU A 276 -23.37 -26.34 23.66
N GLY A 277 -22.62 -25.26 23.88
CA GLY A 277 -21.90 -24.55 22.82
C GLY A 277 -20.77 -25.37 22.22
N LYS A 278 -20.47 -25.15 20.93
CA LYS A 278 -19.27 -25.72 20.29
C LYS A 278 -18.07 -24.82 20.58
N LEU A 279 -16.91 -25.43 20.70
CA LEU A 279 -15.64 -24.73 20.91
C LEU A 279 -15.15 -24.16 19.58
N ASN A 280 -14.79 -22.88 19.58
CA ASN A 280 -14.35 -22.12 18.42
C ASN A 280 -12.91 -22.44 18.04
N MET A 281 -12.64 -22.71 16.76
CA MET A 281 -11.26 -22.83 16.28
C MET A 281 -10.55 -21.48 16.31
N LEU A 282 -9.26 -21.49 16.66
CA LEU A 282 -8.40 -20.31 16.59
C LEU A 282 -7.99 -20.04 15.15
N PHE A 283 -7.82 -18.77 14.79
CA PHE A 283 -7.31 -18.40 13.48
C PHE A 283 -5.85 -18.86 13.34
N LYS A 284 -5.50 -19.35 12.16
CA LYS A 284 -4.10 -19.62 11.80
C LYS A 284 -3.24 -18.35 11.95
N GLN A 285 -1.93 -18.47 12.13
CA GLN A 285 -1.01 -17.34 12.27
C GLN A 285 -0.82 -16.58 10.94
N ILE A 286 -0.33 -15.33 10.99
CA ILE A 286 0.02 -14.56 9.78
C ILE A 286 1.07 -15.31 8.94
N LEU A 287 1.00 -15.17 7.61
CA LEU A 287 1.74 -15.94 6.58
C LEU A 287 1.44 -17.44 6.49
N SER A 288 0.82 -18.08 7.47
CA SER A 288 0.50 -19.51 7.38
C SER A 288 -0.38 -19.82 6.16
N ASP A 289 -0.10 -20.95 5.49
CA ASP A 289 -0.87 -21.34 4.33
C ASP A 289 -2.29 -21.70 4.79
N ARG A 290 -3.28 -21.01 4.22
CA ARG A 290 -4.66 -21.46 4.28
C ARG A 290 -4.75 -22.72 3.42
N ILE A 291 -4.33 -23.86 3.96
CA ILE A 291 -4.81 -25.16 3.51
C ILE A 291 -6.30 -25.17 3.83
N THR A 292 -7.07 -24.68 2.88
CA THR A 292 -8.47 -24.96 2.65
C THR A 292 -8.52 -25.40 1.20
N ALA A 293 -9.34 -26.40 0.89
CA ALA A 293 -9.40 -27.13 -0.37
C ALA A 293 -9.76 -26.31 -1.64
N SER A 294 -9.57 -24.99 -1.63
CA SER A 294 -9.64 -24.13 -2.80
C SER A 294 -8.38 -23.26 -2.83
N PHE A 295 -7.38 -23.67 -3.61
CA PHE A 295 -6.25 -22.83 -3.94
C PHE A 295 -6.77 -21.63 -4.75
N ILE A 296 -6.91 -20.46 -4.09
CA ILE A 296 -7.12 -19.21 -4.81
C ILE A 296 -5.72 -18.61 -5.04
N PRO A 297 -5.25 -18.50 -6.29
CA PRO A 297 -3.93 -17.96 -6.63
C PRO A 297 -3.83 -16.48 -6.28
N GLU A 298 -2.63 -15.95 -5.99
CA GLU A 298 -2.43 -14.52 -5.71
C GLU A 298 -2.92 -13.63 -6.87
N MET A 299 -2.71 -14.10 -8.09
CA MET A 299 -3.14 -13.50 -9.34
C MET A 299 -3.51 -14.62 -10.32
N PHE A 300 -4.61 -14.44 -11.05
CA PHE A 300 -4.97 -15.35 -12.14
C PHE A 300 -4.11 -15.05 -13.38
N GLU A 301 -3.53 -16.08 -13.97
CA GLU A 301 -2.71 -15.97 -15.19
C GLU A 301 -3.50 -16.39 -16.44
N SER A 302 -4.59 -17.13 -16.28
CA SER A 302 -5.42 -17.60 -17.40
C SER A 302 -6.93 -17.55 -17.14
N ASP A 303 -7.70 -17.50 -18.24
CA ASP A 303 -9.17 -17.53 -18.20
C ASP A 303 -9.68 -18.82 -17.54
N GLN A 304 -9.02 -19.96 -17.79
CA GLN A 304 -9.38 -21.26 -17.23
C GLN A 304 -9.19 -21.30 -15.71
N GLU A 305 -8.13 -20.69 -15.19
CA GLU A 305 -7.86 -20.62 -13.75
C GLU A 305 -8.95 -19.84 -12.99
N VAL A 306 -9.52 -18.80 -13.62
CA VAL A 306 -10.67 -18.06 -13.08
C VAL A 306 -11.90 -18.97 -12.98
N ILE A 307 -12.20 -19.70 -14.06
CA ILE A 307 -13.36 -20.59 -14.15
C ILE A 307 -13.27 -21.72 -13.13
N ASP A 308 -12.11 -22.38 -13.07
CA ASP A 308 -11.87 -23.48 -12.14
C ASP A 308 -11.96 -23.03 -10.68
N ALA A 309 -11.41 -21.85 -10.34
CA ALA A 309 -11.49 -21.31 -8.98
C ALA A 309 -12.94 -20.99 -8.55
N VAL A 310 -13.77 -20.47 -9.46
CA VAL A 310 -15.19 -20.19 -9.18
C VAL A 310 -15.98 -21.48 -8.99
N ARG A 311 -15.79 -22.47 -9.87
CA ARG A 311 -16.43 -23.80 -9.75
C ARG A 311 -16.05 -24.46 -8.42
N SER A 312 -14.75 -24.55 -8.16
CA SER A 312 -14.22 -25.25 -6.99
C SER A 312 -14.69 -24.63 -5.67
N PHE A 313 -14.81 -23.30 -5.62
CA PHE A 313 -15.36 -22.60 -4.45
C PHE A 313 -16.83 -22.95 -4.23
N TYR A 314 -17.66 -22.91 -5.28
CA TYR A 314 -19.09 -23.24 -5.14
C TYR A 314 -19.31 -24.68 -4.68
N GLU A 315 -18.63 -25.64 -5.33
CA GLU A 315 -18.74 -27.07 -5.00
C GLU A 315 -18.31 -27.34 -3.55
N LEU A 316 -17.31 -26.62 -3.06
CA LEU A 316 -16.88 -26.73 -1.68
C LEU A 316 -17.86 -26.10 -0.68
N GLU A 317 -18.54 -25.01 -1.04
CA GLU A 317 -19.35 -24.22 -0.12
C GLU A 317 -20.86 -24.53 -0.15
N ILE A 318 -21.35 -25.35 -1.09
CA ILE A 318 -22.78 -25.62 -1.24
C ILE A 318 -23.44 -26.13 0.06
N ASP A 319 -22.78 -27.07 0.75
CA ASP A 319 -23.26 -27.60 2.03
C ASP A 319 -23.17 -26.53 3.14
N ASN A 320 -22.15 -25.68 3.10
CA ASN A 320 -21.98 -24.56 4.05
C ASN A 320 -23.15 -23.57 3.96
N PHE A 321 -23.62 -23.27 2.74
CA PHE A 321 -24.78 -22.39 2.53
C PHE A 321 -26.06 -22.97 3.18
N VAL A 322 -26.31 -24.26 2.98
CA VAL A 322 -27.47 -24.97 3.55
C VAL A 322 -27.38 -25.03 5.07
N GLN A 323 -26.20 -25.35 5.62
CA GLN A 323 -25.98 -25.39 7.06
C GLN A 323 -26.18 -24.02 7.71
N THR A 324 -25.67 -22.96 7.09
CA THR A 324 -25.86 -21.58 7.57
C THR A 324 -27.33 -21.19 7.61
N HIS A 325 -28.09 -21.52 6.56
CA HIS A 325 -29.54 -21.32 6.55
C HIS A 325 -30.23 -22.05 7.70
N ASN A 326 -29.85 -23.30 7.97
CA ASN A 326 -30.44 -24.09 9.06
C ASN A 326 -30.16 -23.50 10.44
N VAL A 327 -28.94 -22.97 10.68
CA VAL A 327 -28.60 -22.25 11.92
C VAL A 327 -29.49 -21.01 12.08
N LEU A 328 -29.60 -20.20 11.04
CA LEU A 328 -30.42 -18.98 11.08
C LEU A 328 -31.92 -19.28 11.27
N SER A 329 -32.46 -20.31 10.61
CA SER A 329 -33.88 -20.68 10.74
C SER A 329 -34.29 -21.01 12.18
N LYS A 330 -33.31 -21.30 13.05
CA LYS A 330 -33.48 -21.60 14.47
C LYS A 330 -32.97 -20.47 15.37
N ILE A 331 -32.71 -19.27 14.86
CA ILE A 331 -32.16 -18.16 15.66
C ILE A 331 -33.02 -17.82 16.89
N GLN A 332 -34.34 -17.96 16.77
CA GLN A 332 -35.33 -17.76 17.85
C GLN A 332 -35.27 -18.86 18.93
N GLU A 333 -34.57 -19.96 18.64
CA GLU A 333 -34.30 -21.01 19.61
C GLU A 333 -33.14 -20.65 20.56
N HIS A 334 -32.37 -19.61 20.27
CA HIS A 334 -31.21 -19.18 21.03
C HIS A 334 -31.50 -17.98 21.95
N ASP A 335 -30.54 -17.65 22.82
CA ASP A 335 -30.63 -16.52 23.75
C ASP A 335 -30.33 -15.20 23.02
N LEU A 336 -31.39 -14.51 22.57
CA LEU A 336 -31.31 -13.25 21.82
C LEU A 336 -30.63 -12.11 22.60
N GLU A 337 -30.57 -12.21 23.92
CA GLU A 337 -29.88 -11.25 24.81
C GLU A 337 -28.35 -11.39 24.71
N ARG A 338 -27.87 -12.49 24.13
CA ARG A 338 -26.47 -12.86 23.95
C ARG A 338 -26.06 -13.04 22.49
N ILE A 339 -26.91 -12.61 21.56
CA ILE A 339 -26.60 -12.49 20.13
C ILE A 339 -26.55 -11.00 19.78
N TYR A 340 -25.45 -10.57 19.17
CA TYR A 340 -25.13 -9.16 19.00
C TYR A 340 -25.05 -8.75 17.53
N LEU A 341 -25.53 -7.53 17.24
CA LEU A 341 -25.28 -6.85 15.98
C LEU A 341 -24.27 -5.73 16.14
N ARG A 342 -23.34 -5.67 15.19
CA ARG A 342 -22.33 -4.60 15.13
C ARG A 342 -22.98 -3.23 14.93
N ASN A 343 -22.55 -2.24 15.72
CA ASN A 343 -22.99 -0.86 15.59
C ASN A 343 -22.19 -0.12 14.50
N ASP A 344 -22.51 -0.43 13.25
CA ASP A 344 -21.98 0.27 12.08
C ASP A 344 -23.08 0.57 11.05
N LEU A 345 -22.68 0.94 9.83
CA LEU A 345 -23.62 1.25 8.73
C LEU A 345 -24.63 0.11 8.49
N SER A 346 -24.28 -1.13 8.82
CA SER A 346 -25.16 -2.28 8.60
C SER A 346 -26.46 -2.18 9.38
N LEU A 347 -26.48 -1.58 10.59
CA LEU A 347 -27.73 -1.35 11.33
C LEU A 347 -28.66 -0.39 10.59
N THR A 348 -28.09 0.63 9.95
CA THR A 348 -28.83 1.60 9.14
C THR A 348 -29.45 0.91 7.91
N GLU A 349 -28.70 0.02 7.27
CA GLU A 349 -29.17 -0.79 6.13
C GLU A 349 -30.27 -1.79 6.54
N ILE A 350 -30.13 -2.45 7.69
CA ILE A 350 -31.14 -3.36 8.23
C ILE A 350 -32.42 -2.58 8.54
N SER A 351 -32.31 -1.41 9.20
CA SER A 351 -33.45 -0.53 9.49
C SER A 351 -34.20 -0.16 8.20
N GLN A 352 -33.47 0.25 7.17
CA GLN A 352 -34.05 0.58 5.87
C GLN A 352 -34.75 -0.61 5.20
N LYS A 353 -34.19 -1.82 5.29
CA LYS A 353 -34.77 -3.03 4.68
C LYS A 353 -36.04 -3.50 5.37
N ILE A 354 -36.09 -3.41 6.70
CA ILE A 354 -37.23 -3.90 7.49
C ILE A 354 -38.34 -2.84 7.54
N PHE A 355 -37.99 -1.58 7.79
CA PHE A 355 -38.96 -0.52 8.07
C PHE A 355 -39.17 0.49 6.94
N GLY A 356 -38.35 0.44 5.88
CA GLY A 356 -38.35 1.48 4.85
C GLY A 356 -37.77 2.82 5.30
N ASP A 357 -37.23 2.89 6.53
CA ASP A 357 -36.62 4.07 7.13
C ASP A 357 -35.34 3.67 7.89
N TRP A 358 -34.23 4.28 7.50
CA TRP A 358 -32.90 4.05 8.01
C TRP A 358 -32.71 4.49 9.48
N SER A 359 -33.58 5.35 9.99
CA SER A 359 -33.45 6.01 11.29
C SER A 359 -34.16 5.29 12.45
N VAL A 360 -35.06 4.33 12.17
CA VAL A 360 -35.93 3.70 13.18
C VAL A 360 -35.13 3.07 14.33
N ILE A 361 -34.11 2.26 14.03
CA ILE A 361 -33.29 1.62 15.06
C ILE A 361 -32.53 2.66 15.90
N GLN A 362 -31.92 3.66 15.25
CA GLN A 362 -31.13 4.69 15.95
C GLN A 362 -32.00 5.60 16.82
N ASN A 363 -33.20 5.95 16.34
CA ASN A 363 -34.17 6.71 17.10
C ASN A 363 -34.68 5.91 18.30
N GLY A 364 -34.97 4.62 18.12
CA GLY A 364 -35.39 3.71 19.20
C GLY A 364 -34.35 3.59 20.30
N LEU A 365 -33.09 3.34 19.94
CA LEU A 365 -31.96 3.30 20.88
C LEU A 365 -31.77 4.66 21.57
N GLY A 366 -32.03 5.74 20.85
CA GLY A 366 -32.04 7.09 21.40
C GLY A 366 -33.12 7.31 22.44
N ILE A 367 -34.35 6.85 22.20
CA ILE A 367 -35.47 6.97 23.15
C ILE A 367 -35.21 6.12 24.38
N GLN A 368 -34.70 4.91 24.20
CA GLN A 368 -34.29 4.04 25.30
C GLN A 368 -33.20 4.70 26.17
N TYR A 369 -32.17 5.29 25.54
CA TYR A 369 -31.15 6.05 26.27
C TYR A 369 -31.75 7.20 27.08
N ASP A 370 -32.71 7.94 26.52
CA ASP A 370 -33.36 9.07 27.23
C ASP A 370 -34.17 8.58 28.43
N SER A 371 -34.85 7.43 28.31
CA SER A 371 -35.60 6.79 29.39
C SER A 371 -34.69 6.33 30.53
N ASP A 372 -33.53 5.77 30.20
CA ASP A 372 -32.58 5.21 31.16
C ASP A 372 -31.59 6.26 31.71
N TYR A 373 -31.65 7.51 31.21
CA TYR A 373 -30.69 8.56 31.55
C TYR A 373 -30.82 9.02 33.01
N SER A 374 -29.82 8.66 33.82
CA SER A 374 -29.66 9.09 35.21
C SER A 374 -28.51 10.10 35.41
N GLY A 375 -27.97 10.64 34.33
CA GLY A 375 -26.81 11.54 34.35
C GLY A 375 -27.11 12.97 34.79
N LYS A 376 -26.04 13.77 34.93
CA LYS A 376 -26.12 15.16 35.44
C LYS A 376 -26.40 16.22 34.37
N LYS A 377 -26.26 15.91 33.08
CA LYS A 377 -26.46 16.91 32.02
C LYS A 377 -27.94 17.10 31.76
N ARG A 378 -28.32 18.35 31.46
CA ARG A 378 -29.71 18.68 31.20
C ARG A 378 -30.14 18.13 29.82
N PRO A 379 -31.20 17.31 29.74
CA PRO A 379 -31.75 16.86 28.47
C PRO A 379 -32.11 18.03 27.53
N ASN A 380 -32.08 17.78 26.22
CA ASN A 380 -32.38 18.75 25.15
C ASN A 380 -31.41 19.96 25.08
N THR A 381 -30.11 19.74 25.34
CA THR A 381 -29.04 20.73 25.14
C THR A 381 -28.01 20.20 24.15
N LEU A 382 -27.30 21.07 23.42
CA LEU A 382 -26.23 20.65 22.49
C LEU A 382 -25.22 19.70 23.16
N VAL A 383 -24.85 19.98 24.41
CA VAL A 383 -23.89 19.18 25.18
C VAL A 383 -24.46 17.81 25.60
N TYR A 384 -25.77 17.72 25.85
CA TYR A 384 -26.45 16.45 26.10
C TYR A 384 -26.58 15.63 24.82
N ASP A 385 -26.98 16.26 23.70
CA ASP A 385 -27.13 15.59 22.41
C ASP A 385 -25.77 15.08 21.89
N GLU A 386 -24.70 15.85 22.09
CA GLU A 386 -23.33 15.43 21.81
C GLU A 386 -22.91 14.23 22.69
N GLU A 387 -23.32 14.19 23.96
CA GLU A 387 -23.06 13.05 24.83
C GLU A 387 -23.84 11.81 24.42
N LYS A 388 -25.15 11.93 24.20
CA LYS A 388 -26.01 10.84 23.72
C LYS A 388 -25.43 10.23 22.45
N LYS A 389 -25.10 11.07 21.47
CA LYS A 389 -24.44 10.65 20.22
C LYS A 389 -23.10 9.97 20.50
N ARG A 390 -22.27 10.53 21.40
CA ARG A 390 -20.98 9.93 21.77
C ARG A 390 -21.15 8.55 22.41
N VAL A 391 -22.06 8.41 23.39
CA VAL A 391 -22.28 7.14 24.12
C VAL A 391 -22.81 6.07 23.18
N LEU A 392 -23.86 6.38 22.40
CA LEU A 392 -24.43 5.43 21.44
C LEU A 392 -23.42 5.05 20.35
N LYS A 393 -22.61 5.99 19.86
CA LYS A 393 -21.56 5.71 18.87
C LYS A 393 -20.41 4.88 19.45
N ASN A 394 -20.09 5.05 20.73
CA ASN A 394 -19.01 4.31 21.40
C ASN A 394 -19.41 2.87 21.76
N ARG A 395 -20.71 2.57 21.85
CA ARG A 395 -21.18 1.18 21.94
C ARG A 395 -20.89 0.47 20.62
N GLY A 396 -20.02 -0.53 20.64
CA GLY A 396 -19.58 -1.23 19.42
C GLY A 396 -20.60 -2.21 18.84
N SER A 397 -21.58 -2.62 19.63
CA SER A 397 -22.63 -3.56 19.28
C SER A 397 -23.81 -3.48 20.26
N PHE A 398 -24.93 -4.08 19.88
CA PHE A 398 -26.17 -4.19 20.67
C PHE A 398 -26.74 -5.60 20.55
N SER A 399 -27.37 -6.11 21.61
CA SER A 399 -28.04 -7.42 21.54
C SER A 399 -29.28 -7.36 20.67
N LEU A 400 -29.74 -8.53 20.16
CA LEU A 400 -30.98 -8.59 19.39
C LEU A 400 -32.19 -8.19 20.24
N THR A 401 -32.22 -8.58 21.51
CA THR A 401 -33.25 -8.15 22.47
C THR A 401 -33.26 -6.64 22.64
N GLU A 402 -32.11 -6.00 22.89
CA GLU A 402 -32.00 -4.55 23.05
C GLU A 402 -32.54 -3.82 21.81
N ILE A 403 -32.17 -4.27 20.61
CA ILE A 403 -32.64 -3.65 19.37
C ILE A 403 -34.15 -3.85 19.18
N ASN A 404 -34.66 -5.05 19.44
CA ASN A 404 -36.09 -5.35 19.35
C ASN A 404 -36.92 -4.51 20.32
N GLU A 405 -36.44 -4.33 21.55
CA GLU A 405 -37.07 -3.44 22.55
C GLU A 405 -37.01 -1.98 22.10
N ALA A 406 -35.85 -1.52 21.63
CA ALA A 406 -35.65 -0.17 21.09
C ALA A 406 -36.65 0.15 19.95
N ILE A 407 -36.84 -0.78 19.02
CA ILE A 407 -37.79 -0.65 17.90
C ILE A 407 -39.24 -0.54 18.39
N SER A 408 -39.58 -1.23 19.48
CA SER A 408 -40.95 -1.21 20.03
C SER A 408 -41.37 0.18 20.50
N TYR A 409 -40.42 1.02 20.96
CA TYR A 409 -40.68 2.42 21.31
C TYR A 409 -41.04 3.30 20.10
N CYS A 410 -40.61 2.93 18.89
CA CYS A 410 -40.89 3.70 17.68
C CYS A 410 -42.11 3.19 16.91
N THR A 411 -42.35 1.88 16.90
CA THR A 411 -43.30 1.24 15.97
C THR A 411 -44.61 0.78 16.62
N GLY A 412 -44.65 0.59 17.95
CA GLY A 412 -45.84 0.16 18.68
C GLY A 412 -46.29 -1.30 18.45
N ASP A 413 -45.66 -2.04 17.53
CA ASP A 413 -45.90 -3.46 17.24
C ASP A 413 -44.66 -4.28 17.61
N LYS A 414 -44.86 -5.36 18.37
CA LYS A 414 -43.77 -6.20 18.92
C LYS A 414 -43.42 -7.41 18.05
N THR A 415 -44.21 -7.75 17.04
CA THR A 415 -44.16 -9.11 16.45
C THR A 415 -43.82 -9.20 14.97
N TYR A 416 -44.28 -8.29 14.11
CA TYR A 416 -44.14 -8.50 12.65
C TYR A 416 -42.80 -8.05 12.05
N ASN A 417 -42.01 -7.25 12.78
CA ASN A 417 -40.80 -6.59 12.27
C ASN A 417 -39.58 -6.73 13.20
N SER A 418 -39.49 -7.80 13.99
CA SER A 418 -38.33 -8.01 14.85
C SER A 418 -37.12 -8.50 14.05
N ILE A 419 -35.92 -8.19 14.56
CA ILE A 419 -34.66 -8.46 13.87
C ILE A 419 -34.36 -9.96 13.79
N ASP A 420 -34.73 -10.73 14.81
CA ASP A 420 -34.58 -12.19 14.82
C ASP A 420 -35.44 -12.87 13.73
N HIS A 421 -36.68 -12.41 13.52
CA HIS A 421 -37.53 -12.92 12.42
C HIS A 421 -36.94 -12.58 11.06
N TYR A 422 -36.39 -11.36 10.89
CA TYR A 422 -35.67 -10.99 9.67
C TYR A 422 -34.53 -11.97 9.39
N TYR A 423 -33.68 -12.24 10.38
CA TYR A 423 -32.56 -13.18 10.22
C TYR A 423 -33.01 -14.62 9.97
N GLY A 424 -34.03 -15.08 10.70
CA GLY A 424 -34.57 -16.44 10.60
C GLY A 424 -35.25 -16.75 9.28
N ALA A 425 -35.83 -15.75 8.61
CA ALA A 425 -36.38 -15.91 7.27
C ALA A 425 -35.29 -16.25 6.24
N CYS A 426 -34.06 -15.74 6.42
CA CYS A 426 -32.93 -15.99 5.49
C CYS A 426 -33.28 -15.68 4.02
N GLU A 427 -33.96 -14.54 3.83
CA GLU A 427 -34.57 -14.13 2.57
C GLU A 427 -34.04 -12.78 2.09
N LEU A 428 -34.06 -12.59 0.77
CA LEU A 428 -33.90 -11.29 0.13
C LEU A 428 -35.17 -10.92 -0.64
N SER A 429 -35.47 -9.62 -0.73
CA SER A 429 -36.51 -9.12 -1.63
C SER A 429 -35.97 -9.02 -3.05
N ASN A 430 -36.62 -9.69 -4.00
CA ASN A 430 -36.31 -9.55 -5.42
C ASN A 430 -36.87 -8.23 -5.98
N LYS A 431 -36.56 -7.92 -7.25
CA LYS A 431 -37.01 -6.69 -7.92
C LYS A 431 -38.54 -6.56 -8.06
N GLY A 432 -39.28 -7.67 -7.90
CA GLY A 432 -40.74 -7.71 -7.91
C GLY A 432 -41.38 -7.61 -6.52
N GLY A 433 -40.57 -7.49 -5.45
CA GLY A 433 -41.04 -7.43 -4.06
C GLY A 433 -41.31 -8.80 -3.43
N GLU A 434 -41.11 -9.90 -4.16
CA GLU A 434 -41.23 -11.25 -3.63
C GLU A 434 -39.97 -11.63 -2.84
N ARG A 435 -40.17 -12.32 -1.71
CA ARG A 435 -39.07 -12.78 -0.86
C ARG A 435 -38.60 -14.15 -1.31
N VAL A 436 -37.28 -14.30 -1.44
CA VAL A 436 -36.65 -15.52 -1.93
C VAL A 436 -35.49 -15.90 -1.02
N CYS A 437 -35.37 -17.19 -0.72
CA CYS A 437 -34.28 -17.73 0.09
C CYS A 437 -32.92 -17.52 -0.59
N PHE A 438 -31.92 -17.03 0.16
CA PHE A 438 -30.55 -16.82 -0.36
C PHE A 438 -29.96 -18.08 -1.01
N VAL A 439 -30.15 -19.25 -0.39
CA VAL A 439 -29.57 -20.53 -0.86
C VAL A 439 -30.15 -20.93 -2.22
N ASN A 440 -31.44 -20.68 -2.46
CA ASN A 440 -32.08 -20.98 -3.74
C ASN A 440 -31.56 -20.04 -4.83
N VAL A 441 -31.42 -18.74 -4.53
CA VAL A 441 -30.87 -17.77 -5.48
C VAL A 441 -29.43 -18.13 -5.87
N ILE A 442 -28.61 -18.56 -4.92
CA ILE A 442 -27.24 -19.02 -5.20
C ILE A 442 -27.25 -20.25 -6.13
N ARG A 443 -28.12 -21.23 -5.88
CA ARG A 443 -28.26 -22.44 -6.70
C ARG A 443 -28.70 -22.14 -8.13
N GLU A 444 -29.73 -21.32 -8.30
CA GLU A 444 -30.23 -20.93 -9.62
C GLU A 444 -29.17 -20.19 -10.45
N ASN A 445 -28.34 -19.34 -9.81
CA ASN A 445 -27.26 -18.66 -10.51
C ASN A 445 -26.12 -19.61 -10.90
N TYR A 446 -25.85 -20.63 -10.08
CA TYR A 446 -24.88 -21.68 -10.44
C TYR A 446 -25.38 -22.52 -11.62
N GLU A 447 -26.64 -22.93 -11.61
CA GLU A 447 -27.25 -23.70 -12.72
C GLU A 447 -27.13 -22.94 -14.04
N LYS A 448 -27.39 -21.63 -14.04
CA LYS A 448 -27.21 -20.75 -15.22
C LYS A 448 -25.75 -20.65 -15.69
N ALA A 449 -24.79 -20.73 -14.77
CA ALA A 449 -23.37 -20.65 -15.06
C ALA A 449 -22.72 -22.02 -15.33
N SER A 450 -23.41 -23.13 -15.05
CA SER A 450 -22.85 -24.49 -15.05
C SER A 450 -22.23 -24.89 -16.39
N GLU A 451 -22.87 -24.56 -17.52
CA GLU A 451 -22.33 -24.84 -18.86
C GLU A 451 -20.95 -24.20 -19.07
N LEU A 452 -20.77 -22.96 -18.62
CA LEU A 452 -19.50 -22.25 -18.67
C LEU A 452 -18.48 -22.82 -17.66
N LEU A 453 -18.92 -23.15 -16.44
CA LEU A 453 -18.04 -23.59 -15.37
C LEU A 453 -17.55 -25.03 -15.52
N CYS A 454 -18.31 -25.87 -16.23
CA CYS A 454 -18.02 -27.29 -16.42
C CYS A 454 -17.36 -27.61 -17.78
N THR A 455 -17.06 -26.61 -18.60
CA THR A 455 -16.40 -26.79 -19.91
C THR A 455 -15.05 -26.08 -19.98
N GLU A 456 -14.14 -26.55 -20.84
CA GLU A 456 -12.85 -25.87 -21.07
C GLU A 456 -13.09 -24.59 -21.87
N TYR A 457 -12.51 -23.48 -21.42
CA TYR A 457 -12.72 -22.19 -22.07
C TYR A 457 -11.95 -22.09 -23.41
N PRO A 458 -12.56 -21.57 -24.49
CA PRO A 458 -11.92 -21.54 -25.81
C PRO A 458 -10.60 -20.72 -25.84
N LYS A 459 -9.49 -21.36 -26.26
CA LYS A 459 -8.16 -20.71 -26.33
C LYS A 459 -8.06 -19.54 -27.31
N ASN A 460 -8.98 -19.43 -28.26
CA ASN A 460 -9.04 -18.37 -29.27
C ASN A 460 -9.88 -17.16 -28.83
N GLN A 461 -10.50 -17.21 -27.64
CA GLN A 461 -11.25 -16.11 -27.04
C GLN A 461 -10.59 -15.67 -25.73
N LYS A 462 -10.94 -14.47 -25.26
CA LYS A 462 -10.47 -13.94 -23.98
C LYS A 462 -11.66 -13.64 -23.09
N LEU A 463 -11.66 -14.15 -21.86
CA LEU A 463 -12.75 -13.93 -20.90
C LEU A 463 -13.00 -12.44 -20.66
N VAL A 464 -11.93 -11.63 -20.59
CA VAL A 464 -11.99 -10.15 -20.45
C VAL A 464 -12.81 -9.46 -21.55
N SER A 465 -12.99 -10.11 -22.70
CA SER A 465 -13.79 -9.61 -23.84
C SER A 465 -15.17 -10.27 -23.99
N ASP A 466 -15.49 -11.30 -23.21
CA ASP A 466 -16.78 -12.00 -23.26
C ASP A 466 -17.71 -11.56 -22.12
N GLN A 467 -18.52 -10.55 -22.41
CA GLN A 467 -19.46 -10.00 -21.44
C GLN A 467 -20.48 -11.03 -20.94
N ARG A 468 -20.92 -11.97 -21.79
CA ARG A 468 -21.95 -12.94 -21.40
C ARG A 468 -21.41 -13.87 -20.32
N SER A 469 -20.19 -14.37 -20.51
CA SER A 469 -19.52 -15.22 -19.52
C SER A 469 -19.22 -14.47 -18.22
N ILE A 470 -18.77 -13.21 -18.31
CA ILE A 470 -18.55 -12.35 -17.14
C ILE A 470 -19.85 -12.15 -16.34
N ASP A 471 -20.98 -11.90 -17.00
CA ASP A 471 -22.27 -11.66 -16.34
C ASP A 471 -22.76 -12.90 -15.58
N LEU A 472 -22.54 -14.11 -16.13
CA LEU A 472 -22.87 -15.37 -15.46
C LEU A 472 -22.03 -15.57 -14.19
N ILE A 473 -20.71 -15.44 -14.31
CA ILE A 473 -19.77 -15.56 -13.18
C ILE A 473 -20.10 -14.51 -12.10
N LYS A 474 -20.35 -13.28 -12.52
CA LYS A 474 -20.70 -12.17 -11.64
C LYS A 474 -21.97 -12.44 -10.86
N SER A 475 -23.03 -12.89 -11.53
CA SER A 475 -24.33 -13.09 -10.89
C SER A 475 -24.25 -14.14 -9.79
N LEU A 476 -23.49 -15.22 -10.00
CA LEU A 476 -23.21 -16.22 -8.98
C LEU A 476 -22.41 -15.64 -7.80
N LEU A 477 -21.30 -14.95 -8.08
CA LEU A 477 -20.44 -14.39 -7.04
C LEU A 477 -21.13 -13.27 -6.24
N ASP A 478 -21.98 -12.46 -6.87
CA ASP A 478 -22.82 -11.47 -6.21
C ASP A 478 -23.85 -12.13 -5.30
N ALA A 479 -24.54 -13.19 -5.74
CA ALA A 479 -25.51 -13.91 -4.90
C ALA A 479 -24.86 -14.45 -3.62
N ILE A 480 -23.67 -15.05 -3.73
CA ILE A 480 -22.89 -15.52 -2.57
C ILE A 480 -22.44 -14.34 -1.71
N LYS A 481 -22.05 -13.21 -2.33
CA LYS A 481 -21.64 -12.00 -1.60
C LYS A 481 -22.76 -11.33 -0.83
N ASP A 482 -23.95 -11.28 -1.39
CA ASP A 482 -25.11 -10.71 -0.73
C ASP A 482 -25.50 -11.57 0.47
N PHE A 483 -25.38 -12.89 0.38
CA PHE A 483 -25.53 -13.78 1.53
C PHE A 483 -24.47 -13.50 2.60
N GLN A 484 -23.19 -13.40 2.26
CA GLN A 484 -22.14 -13.04 3.23
C GLN A 484 -22.40 -11.67 3.90
N ARG A 485 -22.82 -10.65 3.13
CA ARG A 485 -23.15 -9.32 3.67
C ARG A 485 -24.34 -9.34 4.60
N TYR A 486 -25.33 -10.16 4.29
CA TYR A 486 -26.48 -10.37 5.16
C TYR A 486 -26.05 -10.94 6.52
N LEU A 487 -25.12 -11.91 6.53
CA LEU A 487 -24.66 -12.56 7.76
C LEU A 487 -23.71 -11.69 8.61
N LYS A 488 -22.85 -10.89 7.97
CA LYS A 488 -21.75 -10.17 8.61
C LYS A 488 -22.13 -9.37 9.87
N PRO A 489 -23.27 -8.69 9.96
CA PRO A 489 -23.62 -7.89 11.15
C PRO A 489 -23.77 -8.74 12.41
N LEU A 490 -24.16 -10.02 12.29
CA LEU A 490 -24.30 -10.97 13.40
C LEU A 490 -22.97 -11.32 14.10
N LEU A 491 -21.83 -10.94 13.53
CA LEU A 491 -20.52 -11.12 14.18
C LEU A 491 -20.33 -10.24 15.42
N GLY A 492 -21.13 -9.18 15.57
CA GLY A 492 -20.88 -8.15 16.57
C GLY A 492 -19.54 -7.43 16.36
N LYS A 493 -18.99 -6.89 17.44
CA LYS A 493 -17.63 -6.36 17.57
C LYS A 493 -16.60 -7.49 17.77
N GLY A 494 -17.02 -8.61 18.33
CA GLY A 494 -16.23 -9.82 18.56
C GLY A 494 -15.68 -9.94 19.99
N ASP A 495 -15.66 -8.85 20.75
CA ASP A 495 -15.19 -8.77 22.13
C ASP A 495 -16.31 -8.56 23.17
N GLU A 496 -17.54 -8.93 22.81
CA GLU A 496 -18.67 -8.93 23.74
C GLU A 496 -18.51 -10.01 24.81
N ALA A 497 -18.88 -9.66 26.04
CA ALA A 497 -18.99 -10.63 27.13
C ALA A 497 -20.28 -11.47 26.97
N GLU A 498 -20.23 -12.69 27.50
CA GLU A 498 -21.39 -13.60 27.59
C GLU A 498 -22.15 -13.79 26.26
N LYS A 499 -21.48 -14.34 25.25
CA LYS A 499 -22.10 -14.67 23.96
C LYS A 499 -22.90 -15.97 24.04
N ASP A 500 -23.88 -16.13 23.15
CA ASP A 500 -24.56 -17.42 22.99
C ASP A 500 -23.62 -18.40 22.28
N GLU A 501 -22.95 -19.24 23.07
CA GLU A 501 -21.97 -20.21 22.59
C GLU A 501 -22.58 -21.31 21.72
N THR A 502 -23.89 -21.57 21.82
CA THR A 502 -24.58 -22.54 20.95
C THR A 502 -24.78 -21.98 19.55
N PHE A 503 -25.17 -20.71 19.46
CA PHE A 503 -25.31 -20.00 18.19
C PHE A 503 -23.95 -19.71 17.57
N TYR A 504 -23.06 -18.99 18.27
CA TYR A 504 -21.78 -18.56 17.73
C TYR A 504 -20.82 -19.73 17.43
N GLY A 505 -20.88 -20.81 18.22
CA GLY A 505 -20.10 -22.02 17.95
C GLY A 505 -20.51 -22.76 16.66
N GLU A 506 -21.74 -22.56 16.18
CA GLU A 506 -22.17 -23.05 14.85
C GLU A 506 -21.98 -22.00 13.76
N PHE A 507 -22.31 -20.74 14.04
CA PHE A 507 -22.31 -19.65 13.07
C PHE A 507 -20.90 -19.20 12.65
N LEU A 508 -19.97 -19.00 13.59
CA LEU A 508 -18.65 -18.44 13.29
C LEU A 508 -17.84 -19.30 12.31
N PRO A 509 -17.74 -20.64 12.48
CA PRO A 509 -17.00 -21.47 11.52
C PRO A 509 -17.57 -21.40 10.10
N LEU A 510 -18.90 -21.37 9.97
CA LEU A 510 -19.60 -21.29 8.68
C LEU A 510 -19.33 -19.94 8.00
N TYR A 511 -19.39 -18.84 8.76
CA TYR A 511 -19.08 -17.50 8.26
C TYR A 511 -17.61 -17.36 7.87
N GLU A 512 -16.67 -17.85 8.67
CA GLU A 512 -15.23 -17.77 8.40
C GLU A 512 -14.84 -18.49 7.11
N ARG A 513 -15.45 -19.65 6.86
CA ARG A 513 -15.29 -20.40 5.61
C ARG A 513 -15.84 -19.63 4.41
N LEU A 514 -17.05 -19.06 4.57
CA LEU A 514 -17.69 -18.21 3.57
C LEU A 514 -16.88 -16.96 3.26
N ASP A 515 -16.21 -16.33 4.24
CA ASP A 515 -15.50 -15.05 4.09
C ASP A 515 -14.41 -15.07 3.01
N CYS A 516 -13.89 -16.25 2.67
CA CYS A 516 -12.99 -16.50 1.54
C CYS A 516 -13.55 -16.01 0.19
N ILE A 517 -14.88 -15.90 0.04
CA ILE A 517 -15.52 -15.28 -1.12
C ILE A 517 -15.02 -13.85 -1.36
N THR A 518 -14.57 -13.11 -0.33
CA THR A 518 -14.01 -11.75 -0.50
C THR A 518 -12.76 -11.76 -1.34
N LEU A 519 -11.91 -12.74 -1.11
CA LEU A 519 -10.67 -12.90 -1.83
C LEU A 519 -10.95 -13.31 -3.28
N LEU A 520 -11.78 -14.35 -3.46
CA LEU A 520 -12.16 -14.85 -4.78
C LEU A 520 -12.82 -13.74 -5.61
N TYR A 521 -13.86 -13.09 -5.07
CA TYR A 521 -14.59 -12.02 -5.74
C TYR A 521 -13.66 -10.90 -6.22
N ASN A 522 -12.75 -10.44 -5.33
CA ASN A 522 -11.82 -9.37 -5.68
C ASN A 522 -10.83 -9.81 -6.76
N ARG A 523 -10.30 -11.04 -6.71
CA ARG A 523 -9.33 -11.54 -7.69
C ARG A 523 -9.97 -11.76 -9.06
N VAL A 524 -11.16 -12.37 -9.10
CA VAL A 524 -11.93 -12.56 -10.34
C VAL A 524 -12.27 -11.20 -10.94
N ARG A 525 -12.85 -10.28 -10.15
CA ARG A 525 -13.15 -8.91 -10.60
C ARG A 525 -11.89 -8.21 -11.11
N ASN A 526 -10.77 -8.31 -10.39
CA ASN A 526 -9.53 -7.66 -10.79
C ASN A 526 -9.00 -8.21 -12.12
N TYR A 527 -9.16 -9.51 -12.40
CA TYR A 527 -8.78 -10.14 -13.67
C TYR A 527 -9.69 -9.72 -14.83
N VAL A 528 -11.00 -9.89 -14.68
CA VAL A 528 -11.96 -9.63 -15.77
C VAL A 528 -12.13 -8.13 -16.09
N THR A 529 -11.76 -7.24 -15.17
CA THR A 529 -11.80 -5.78 -15.38
C THR A 529 -10.47 -5.17 -15.82
N GLN A 530 -9.44 -5.98 -16.08
CA GLN A 530 -8.13 -5.49 -16.54
C GLN A 530 -8.26 -4.69 -17.84
N LYS A 531 -7.36 -3.73 -18.02
CA LYS A 531 -7.24 -3.01 -19.28
C LYS A 531 -6.66 -3.94 -20.35
N PRO A 532 -6.99 -3.73 -21.63
CA PRO A 532 -6.42 -4.51 -22.73
C PRO A 532 -4.91 -4.29 -22.92
N TYR A 533 -4.32 -3.30 -22.23
CA TYR A 533 -2.89 -3.04 -22.23
C TYR A 533 -2.32 -3.18 -20.82
N SER A 534 -1.05 -3.61 -20.75
CA SER A 534 -0.30 -3.73 -19.50
C SER A 534 0.67 -2.56 -19.31
N THR A 535 0.78 -2.10 -18.08
CA THR A 535 1.82 -1.17 -17.64
C THR A 535 2.94 -1.87 -16.87
N GLU A 536 2.85 -3.19 -16.69
CA GLU A 536 3.86 -3.99 -16.03
C GLU A 536 5.18 -3.90 -16.77
N LYS A 537 6.25 -3.73 -16.00
CA LYS A 537 7.58 -3.50 -16.50
C LYS A 537 8.58 -4.17 -15.58
N ILE A 538 9.67 -4.62 -16.17
CA ILE A 538 10.79 -5.22 -15.45
C ILE A 538 11.87 -4.16 -15.25
N LYS A 539 12.57 -4.21 -14.12
CA LYS A 539 13.74 -3.38 -13.87
C LYS A 539 14.92 -3.97 -14.63
N LEU A 540 15.66 -3.14 -15.36
CA LEU A 540 16.87 -3.54 -16.05
C LEU A 540 18.09 -3.21 -15.19
N ASN A 541 19.05 -4.13 -15.12
CA ASN A 541 20.28 -3.99 -14.36
C ASN A 541 21.53 -4.08 -15.25
N PHE A 542 21.42 -4.57 -16.50
CA PHE A 542 22.57 -4.70 -17.41
C PHE A 542 23.75 -5.46 -16.76
N ALA A 543 23.43 -6.58 -16.08
CA ALA A 543 24.36 -7.40 -15.29
C ALA A 543 25.13 -6.65 -14.16
N ASN A 544 24.65 -5.46 -13.76
CA ASN A 544 25.25 -4.62 -12.72
C ASN A 544 24.26 -4.31 -11.59
N SER A 545 24.52 -4.78 -10.37
CA SER A 545 23.66 -4.54 -9.21
C SER A 545 23.71 -3.12 -8.67
N THR A 546 24.71 -2.34 -9.07
CA THR A 546 24.85 -0.93 -8.69
C THR A 546 24.60 0.03 -9.84
N LEU A 547 23.95 -0.43 -10.92
CA LEU A 547 23.62 0.39 -12.09
C LEU A 547 22.98 1.72 -11.66
N MET A 548 23.64 2.83 -11.99
CA MET A 548 23.22 4.21 -11.69
C MET A 548 22.86 4.47 -10.22
N ASN A 549 23.45 3.73 -9.27
CA ASN A 549 23.30 4.02 -7.84
C ASN A 549 23.78 5.44 -7.48
N GLY A 550 24.70 6.00 -8.26
CA GLY A 550 25.12 7.39 -8.21
C GLY A 550 25.86 7.79 -9.48
N TRP A 551 26.06 9.08 -9.65
CA TRP A 551 26.70 9.67 -10.84
C TRP A 551 28.16 10.09 -10.59
N ASP A 552 28.71 9.86 -9.39
CA ASP A 552 30.06 10.31 -9.04
C ASP A 552 31.11 9.73 -10.00
N LEU A 553 31.97 10.59 -10.53
CA LEU A 553 33.02 10.23 -11.50
C LEU A 553 33.93 9.12 -10.97
N ASN A 554 34.22 9.10 -9.66
CA ASN A 554 35.06 8.05 -9.06
C ASN A 554 34.35 6.69 -9.00
N LYS A 555 33.03 6.69 -9.15
CA LYS A 555 32.14 5.52 -9.13
C LYS A 555 31.51 5.24 -10.50
N GLU A 556 31.92 5.94 -11.55
CA GLU A 556 31.36 5.76 -12.89
C GLU A 556 31.60 4.34 -13.43
N ALA A 557 32.76 3.74 -13.17
CA ALA A 557 33.04 2.35 -13.55
C ALA A 557 32.28 1.31 -12.71
N ASP A 558 31.90 1.66 -11.47
CA ASP A 558 31.11 0.80 -10.57
C ASP A 558 29.62 0.87 -10.93
N ASN A 559 29.11 2.06 -11.23
CA ASN A 559 27.68 2.32 -11.48
C ASN A 559 27.31 2.29 -12.97
N THR A 560 28.30 2.23 -13.85
CA THR A 560 28.26 2.03 -15.31
C THR A 560 27.38 2.97 -16.15
N GLY A 561 26.70 3.95 -15.55
CA GLY A 561 25.82 4.91 -16.25
C GLY A 561 26.33 6.34 -16.19
N THR A 562 26.26 7.06 -17.30
CA THR A 562 26.58 8.49 -17.39
C THR A 562 25.65 9.20 -18.38
N ILE A 563 25.64 10.54 -18.34
CA ILE A 563 24.80 11.38 -19.20
C ILE A 563 25.69 12.06 -20.24
N LEU A 564 25.26 12.04 -21.50
CA LEU A 564 25.86 12.79 -22.60
C LEU A 564 24.88 13.84 -23.10
N LYS A 565 25.40 14.96 -23.59
CA LYS A 565 24.63 16.02 -24.25
C LYS A 565 25.22 16.31 -25.63
N LYS A 566 24.36 16.52 -26.63
CA LYS A 566 24.73 16.90 -28.01
C LYS A 566 23.53 17.56 -28.67
N ASP A 567 23.72 18.72 -29.32
CA ASP A 567 22.67 19.46 -30.04
C ASP A 567 21.36 19.68 -29.24
N ASP A 568 21.48 20.10 -27.97
CA ASP A 568 20.37 20.25 -27.02
C ASP A 568 19.55 18.98 -26.72
N LEU A 569 20.05 17.82 -27.14
CA LEU A 569 19.55 16.49 -26.81
C LEU A 569 20.39 15.85 -25.72
N TYR A 570 19.76 14.93 -25.00
CA TYR A 570 20.35 14.23 -23.88
C TYR A 570 20.34 12.73 -24.12
N TYR A 571 21.40 12.07 -23.70
CA TYR A 571 21.58 10.65 -23.89
C TYR A 571 22.02 10.00 -22.58
N LEU A 572 21.50 8.80 -22.32
CA LEU A 572 21.97 7.91 -21.29
C LEU A 572 22.94 6.92 -21.93
N ALA A 573 24.19 6.93 -21.47
CA ALA A 573 25.21 5.99 -21.88
C ALA A 573 25.43 4.97 -20.76
N ILE A 574 25.17 3.69 -21.04
CA ILE A 574 25.41 2.57 -20.13
C ILE A 574 26.60 1.77 -20.67
N MET A 575 27.69 1.71 -19.93
CA MET A 575 28.86 0.93 -20.30
C MET A 575 28.60 -0.56 -20.06
N ASP A 576 29.08 -1.39 -20.98
CA ASP A 576 29.09 -2.83 -20.74
C ASP A 576 29.99 -3.16 -19.54
N LYS A 577 29.61 -4.17 -18.76
CA LYS A 577 30.36 -4.58 -17.55
C LYS A 577 31.81 -4.96 -17.87
N LYS A 578 32.06 -5.57 -19.04
CA LYS A 578 33.41 -5.94 -19.49
C LYS A 578 34.20 -4.74 -20.02
N ALA A 579 33.53 -3.63 -20.31
CA ALA A 579 34.09 -2.40 -20.83
C ALA A 579 33.75 -1.18 -19.95
N ASN A 580 33.64 -1.37 -18.63
CA ASN A 580 33.20 -0.34 -17.67
C ASN A 580 34.16 0.85 -17.51
N ARG A 581 35.28 0.85 -18.22
CA ARG A 581 36.29 1.91 -18.23
C ARG A 581 36.36 2.68 -19.55
N VAL A 582 35.43 2.46 -20.49
CA VAL A 582 35.39 3.13 -21.80
C VAL A 582 35.66 4.64 -21.71
N PHE A 583 35.00 5.36 -20.81
CA PHE A 583 35.24 6.80 -20.65
C PHE A 583 36.53 7.17 -19.92
N LYS A 584 37.05 6.29 -19.07
CA LYS A 584 38.30 6.52 -18.30
C LYS A 584 39.53 6.29 -19.17
N ASP A 585 39.47 5.29 -20.04
CA ASP A 585 40.56 4.90 -20.93
C ASP A 585 40.56 5.73 -22.22
N TYR A 586 39.53 6.56 -22.42
CA TYR A 586 39.50 7.58 -23.45
C TYR A 586 40.51 8.70 -23.14
N THR A 587 41.61 8.68 -23.87
CA THR A 587 42.62 9.74 -23.90
C THR A 587 42.33 10.63 -25.11
N ASP A 588 41.90 11.87 -24.86
CA ASP A 588 41.71 12.83 -25.94
C ASP A 588 43.05 13.49 -26.29
N ASN A 589 43.37 13.56 -27.59
CA ASN A 589 44.49 14.32 -28.15
C ASN A 589 44.03 15.77 -28.41
N THR A 590 43.58 16.48 -27.36
CA THR A 590 42.95 17.81 -27.49
C THR A 590 43.96 18.95 -27.32
N ASP A 591 44.95 19.01 -28.23
CA ASP A 591 45.56 20.28 -28.64
C ASP A 591 44.95 20.79 -29.96
N ASN A 592 44.13 19.99 -30.66
CA ASN A 592 43.40 20.45 -31.85
C ASN A 592 42.07 21.11 -31.45
N THR A 593 42.19 22.39 -31.16
CA THR A 593 41.11 23.40 -31.07
C THR A 593 40.57 23.76 -32.46
N ASP A 594 40.38 22.78 -33.35
CA ASP A 594 39.61 23.02 -34.57
C ASP A 594 38.12 22.93 -34.21
N GLU A 595 37.39 24.04 -34.38
CA GLU A 595 35.94 24.19 -34.17
C GLU A 595 35.07 23.26 -35.06
N SER A 596 35.66 22.25 -35.71
CA SER A 596 35.05 21.46 -36.79
C SER A 596 34.82 19.96 -36.47
N THR A 597 35.25 19.46 -35.31
CA THR A 597 35.05 18.04 -34.96
C THR A 597 33.75 17.82 -34.18
N ASP A 598 32.94 16.85 -34.61
CA ASP A 598 31.67 16.48 -33.98
C ASP A 598 31.91 15.75 -32.64
N TYR A 599 31.26 16.20 -31.56
CA TYR A 599 31.49 15.68 -30.19
C TYR A 599 30.22 15.61 -29.33
N TYR A 600 30.31 14.78 -28.29
CA TYR A 600 29.37 14.77 -27.15
C TYR A 600 29.98 15.48 -25.95
N GLU A 601 29.17 16.25 -25.23
CA GLU A 601 29.48 16.78 -23.91
C GLU A 601 29.17 15.71 -22.85
N LYS A 602 30.19 15.03 -22.35
CA LYS A 602 30.08 13.99 -21.32
C LYS A 602 30.04 14.60 -19.93
N MET A 603 29.02 14.26 -19.14
CA MET A 603 28.86 14.75 -17.77
C MET A 603 29.97 14.21 -16.85
N GLU A 604 30.60 15.11 -16.10
CA GLU A 604 31.46 14.80 -14.97
C GLU A 604 30.81 15.30 -13.69
N TYR A 605 30.29 14.37 -12.89
CA TYR A 605 29.56 14.67 -11.68
C TYR A 605 30.43 14.31 -10.46
N LYS A 606 30.51 15.22 -9.48
CA LYS A 606 31.19 14.99 -8.21
C LYS A 606 30.24 15.32 -7.06
N LEU A 607 30.18 14.43 -6.07
CA LEU A 607 29.35 14.61 -4.87
C LEU A 607 30.09 14.17 -3.60
N LEU A 608 29.99 14.98 -2.56
CA LEU A 608 30.32 14.63 -1.19
C LEU A 608 29.02 14.39 -0.41
N PRO A 609 28.49 13.15 -0.40
CA PRO A 609 27.22 12.86 0.25
C PRO A 609 27.37 12.80 1.77
N GLY A 610 26.35 13.25 2.52
CA GLY A 610 26.25 13.08 3.97
C GLY A 610 27.54 13.43 4.75
N PRO A 611 27.96 14.70 4.77
CA PRO A 611 29.23 15.12 5.38
C PRO A 611 29.40 14.68 6.84
N ASN A 612 28.32 14.63 7.60
CA ASN A 612 28.30 14.19 8.99
C ASN A 612 28.78 12.74 9.20
N LYS A 613 28.66 11.89 8.18
CA LYS A 613 29.16 10.50 8.20
C LYS A 613 30.44 10.36 7.39
N MET A 614 30.54 11.02 6.24
CA MET A 614 31.65 10.82 5.31
C MET A 614 32.95 11.50 5.76
N LEU A 615 32.89 12.71 6.32
CA LEU A 615 34.11 13.39 6.79
C LEU A 615 34.78 12.59 7.91
N PRO A 616 34.07 12.16 8.99
CA PRO A 616 34.71 11.36 10.01
C PRO A 616 35.17 9.99 9.50
N LYS A 617 34.37 9.34 8.63
CA LYS A 617 34.71 8.04 8.06
C LYS A 617 36.02 8.06 7.29
N VAL A 618 36.29 9.13 6.52
CA VAL A 618 37.51 9.23 5.70
C VAL A 618 38.69 9.72 6.53
N PHE A 619 38.53 10.83 7.25
CA PHE A 619 39.65 11.48 7.94
C PHE A 619 40.12 10.75 9.20
N PHE A 620 39.24 9.96 9.83
CA PHE A 620 39.61 9.09 10.95
C PHE A 620 39.78 7.62 10.55
N SER A 621 39.81 7.31 9.24
CA SER A 621 40.04 5.94 8.79
C SER A 621 41.45 5.47 9.13
N LYS A 622 41.60 4.22 9.58
CA LYS A 622 42.92 3.63 9.85
C LYS A 622 43.87 3.72 8.66
N SER A 623 43.34 3.63 7.44
CA SER A 623 44.11 3.68 6.19
C SER A 623 44.65 5.07 5.83
N ARG A 624 44.09 6.15 6.39
CA ARG A 624 44.46 7.54 6.04
C ARG A 624 44.71 8.44 7.26
N ILE A 625 44.70 7.88 8.47
CA ILE A 625 44.88 8.65 9.70
C ILE A 625 46.24 9.34 9.74
N GLU A 626 47.28 8.68 9.21
CA GLU A 626 48.63 9.24 9.11
C GLU A 626 48.72 10.36 8.07
N GLU A 627 47.94 10.27 6.98
CA GLU A 627 47.87 11.30 5.94
C GLU A 627 47.31 12.61 6.50
N PHE A 628 46.19 12.55 7.23
CA PHE A 628 45.51 13.73 7.77
C PHE A 628 46.03 14.18 9.14
N ALA A 629 46.73 13.30 9.86
CA ALA A 629 47.42 13.55 11.13
C ALA A 629 46.60 14.37 12.15
N PRO A 630 45.42 13.90 12.62
CA PRO A 630 44.70 14.56 13.69
C PRO A 630 45.52 14.55 14.99
N SER A 631 45.40 15.60 15.80
CA SER A 631 46.03 15.63 17.12
C SER A 631 45.37 14.63 18.08
N ASN A 632 46.12 14.18 19.10
CA ASN A 632 45.57 13.32 20.15
C ASN A 632 44.35 13.95 20.83
N GLU A 633 44.37 15.28 21.02
CA GLU A 633 43.25 16.04 21.57
C GLU A 633 41.98 15.90 20.71
N ILE A 634 42.09 16.03 19.37
CA ILE A 634 40.93 15.89 18.46
C ILE A 634 40.36 14.46 18.53
N MET A 635 41.24 13.46 18.58
CA MET A 635 40.84 12.05 18.65
C MET A 635 40.09 11.74 19.95
N GLU A 636 40.58 12.22 21.08
CA GLU A 636 39.97 12.03 22.39
C GLU A 636 38.61 12.74 22.48
N ASN A 637 38.54 14.01 22.07
CA ASN A 637 37.29 14.78 22.07
C ASN A 637 36.23 14.18 21.13
N TYR A 638 36.65 13.64 19.98
CA TYR A 638 35.74 12.95 19.06
C TYR A 638 35.19 11.66 19.68
N ALA A 639 36.04 10.85 20.31
CA ALA A 639 35.62 9.62 21.00
C ALA A 639 34.65 9.91 22.16
N ASN A 640 34.88 10.99 22.91
CA ASN A 640 34.05 11.43 24.02
C ASN A 640 32.77 12.16 23.60
N ASN A 641 32.51 12.30 22.29
CA ASN A 641 31.34 12.96 21.73
C ASN A 641 31.13 14.43 22.17
N THR A 642 32.18 15.14 22.61
CA THR A 642 32.05 16.53 23.10
C THR A 642 31.64 17.53 22.00
N HIS A 643 31.78 17.13 20.73
CA HIS A 643 31.33 17.88 19.56
C HIS A 643 29.82 17.73 19.26
N LYS A 644 29.12 16.75 19.87
CA LYS A 644 27.68 16.52 19.65
C LYS A 644 26.86 17.36 20.62
N LYS A 645 25.70 17.84 20.17
CA LYS A 645 24.74 18.51 21.06
C LYS A 645 24.30 17.56 22.17
N GLY A 646 24.32 18.03 23.41
CA GLY A 646 23.97 17.25 24.61
C GLY A 646 24.62 17.83 25.86
N GLU A 647 24.55 17.10 26.97
CA GLU A 647 25.11 17.53 28.26
C GLU A 647 26.64 17.70 28.23
N THR A 648 27.33 16.94 27.38
CA THR A 648 28.79 16.97 27.22
C THR A 648 29.29 17.92 26.14
N PHE A 649 28.40 18.75 25.56
CA PHE A 649 28.76 19.62 24.44
C PHE A 649 29.77 20.70 24.82
N ASN A 650 30.86 20.78 24.07
CA ASN A 650 31.88 21.82 24.19
C ASN A 650 32.10 22.53 22.85
N ILE A 651 31.83 23.84 22.84
CA ILE A 651 31.92 24.66 21.63
C ILE A 651 33.35 24.81 21.10
N ASN A 652 34.36 24.82 21.98
CA ASN A 652 35.76 24.94 21.57
C ASN A 652 36.23 23.65 20.91
N ASP A 653 35.86 22.50 21.45
CA ASP A 653 36.16 21.19 20.85
C ASP A 653 35.49 21.04 19.49
N CYS A 654 34.23 21.48 19.39
CA CYS A 654 33.49 21.54 18.13
C CYS A 654 34.22 22.39 17.08
N ARG A 655 34.68 23.59 17.44
CA ARG A 655 35.39 24.51 16.54
C ARG A 655 36.76 23.96 16.11
N LYS A 656 37.53 23.38 17.05
CA LYS A 656 38.80 22.70 16.74
C LYS A 656 38.60 21.55 15.75
N LEU A 657 37.53 20.77 15.92
CA LEU A 657 37.17 19.70 14.98
C LEU A 657 36.79 20.24 13.60
N ILE A 658 36.06 21.36 13.53
CA ILE A 658 35.74 22.03 12.26
C ILE A 658 37.02 22.49 11.56
N ASP A 659 37.97 23.11 12.27
CA ASP A 659 39.24 23.56 11.69
C ASP A 659 40.07 22.37 11.15
N PHE A 660 40.09 21.27 11.89
CA PHE A 660 40.66 20.02 11.40
C PHE A 660 39.99 19.55 10.11
N PHE A 661 38.66 19.49 10.07
CA PHE A 661 37.95 19.09 8.85
C PHE A 661 38.22 20.02 7.67
N LYS A 662 38.26 21.34 7.87
CA LYS A 662 38.59 22.31 6.81
C LYS A 662 40.00 22.05 6.24
N LYS A 663 40.98 21.85 7.12
CA LYS A 663 42.37 21.53 6.72
C LYS A 663 42.41 20.22 5.92
N SER A 664 41.78 19.17 6.44
CA SER A 664 41.76 17.85 5.82
C SER A 664 41.03 17.84 4.46
N ILE A 665 39.95 18.62 4.31
CA ILE A 665 39.26 18.81 3.02
C ILE A 665 40.19 19.43 1.98
N ASN A 666 40.98 20.45 2.35
CA ASN A 666 41.92 21.11 1.43
C ASN A 666 43.13 20.22 1.06
N GLN A 667 43.47 19.27 1.94
CA GLN A 667 44.51 18.28 1.69
C GLN A 667 44.03 17.12 0.81
N HIS A 668 42.75 16.76 0.90
CA HIS A 668 42.19 15.62 0.18
C HIS A 668 42.27 15.79 -1.35
N GLU A 669 42.80 14.78 -2.03
CA GLU A 669 43.06 14.77 -3.48
C GLU A 669 41.84 15.18 -4.33
N ASP A 670 40.65 14.60 -4.09
CA ASP A 670 39.44 14.97 -4.82
C ASP A 670 38.73 16.21 -4.27
N TRP A 671 38.53 16.29 -2.94
CA TRP A 671 37.61 17.26 -2.35
C TRP A 671 38.12 18.69 -2.39
N LYS A 672 39.44 18.90 -2.51
CA LYS A 672 40.02 20.23 -2.74
C LYS A 672 39.48 20.90 -4.00
N HIS A 673 39.10 20.12 -5.03
CA HIS A 673 38.63 20.63 -6.33
C HIS A 673 37.18 21.16 -6.32
N PHE A 674 36.44 20.99 -5.21
CA PHE A 674 35.17 21.68 -4.99
C PHE A 674 35.36 23.17 -4.69
N ASN A 675 36.57 23.62 -4.33
CA ASN A 675 36.89 25.01 -4.00
C ASN A 675 35.97 25.60 -2.90
N PHE A 676 35.84 24.87 -1.78
CA PHE A 676 34.99 25.27 -0.65
C PHE A 676 35.32 26.67 -0.12
N ARG A 677 34.27 27.46 0.11
CA ARG A 677 34.30 28.76 0.77
C ARG A 677 33.54 28.65 2.08
N PHE A 678 34.27 28.41 3.17
CA PHE A 678 33.67 28.23 4.48
C PHE A 678 33.54 29.54 5.25
N SER A 679 32.47 29.67 6.05
CA SER A 679 32.37 30.75 7.04
C SER A 679 33.49 30.68 8.08
N PRO A 680 33.86 31.81 8.72
CA PRO A 680 34.80 31.82 9.84
C PRO A 680 34.39 30.85 10.95
N THR A 681 35.33 30.10 11.52
CA THR A 681 35.01 28.95 12.39
C THR A 681 34.28 29.35 13.69
N ASP A 682 34.55 30.56 14.18
CA ASP A 682 33.88 31.17 15.32
C ASP A 682 32.37 31.42 15.12
N THR A 683 31.91 31.54 13.87
CA THR A 683 30.48 31.74 13.56
C THR A 683 29.63 30.48 13.73
N TYR A 684 30.25 29.29 13.79
CA TYR A 684 29.51 28.05 14.00
C TYR A 684 29.15 27.86 15.48
N ASN A 685 27.86 27.68 15.73
CA ASN A 685 27.32 27.34 17.06
C ASN A 685 27.31 25.83 17.31
N ASP A 686 27.43 25.03 16.26
CA ASP A 686 27.47 23.57 16.28
C ASP A 686 28.01 23.04 14.94
N LEU A 687 28.22 21.72 14.86
CA LEU A 687 28.66 21.05 13.63
C LEU A 687 27.65 21.06 12.49
N SER A 688 26.36 21.22 12.77
CA SER A 688 25.31 21.15 11.74
C SER A 688 25.42 22.31 10.75
N GLY A 689 25.81 23.50 11.23
CA GLY A 689 26.11 24.64 10.36
C GLY A 689 27.24 24.36 9.38
N PHE A 690 28.35 23.81 9.87
CA PHE A 690 29.49 23.43 9.04
C PHE A 690 29.15 22.31 8.05
N TYR A 691 28.52 21.22 8.51
CA TYR A 691 28.13 20.12 7.63
C TYR A 691 27.17 20.56 6.53
N ARG A 692 26.28 21.52 6.81
CA ARG A 692 25.41 22.11 5.81
C ARG A 692 26.19 22.88 4.74
N GLU A 693 27.18 23.69 5.12
CA GLU A 693 28.04 24.36 4.12
C GLU A 693 28.80 23.36 3.25
N VAL A 694 29.32 22.29 3.85
CA VAL A 694 29.99 21.21 3.11
C VAL A 694 29.02 20.52 2.16
N GLU A 695 27.80 20.21 2.58
CA GLU A 695 26.80 19.56 1.73
C GLU A 695 26.39 20.44 0.55
N GLN A 696 26.13 21.73 0.79
CA GLN A 696 25.70 22.69 -0.22
C GLN A 696 26.75 22.98 -1.30
N GLN A 697 28.03 22.88 -0.95
CA GLN A 697 29.16 23.13 -1.84
C GLN A 697 29.79 21.84 -2.39
N GLY A 698 29.53 20.70 -1.75
CA GLY A 698 30.03 19.37 -2.12
C GLY A 698 29.29 18.74 -3.30
N TYR A 699 28.80 19.54 -4.24
CA TYR A 699 28.09 19.08 -5.44
C TYR A 699 28.54 19.91 -6.64
N LYS A 700 29.02 19.24 -7.69
CA LYS A 700 29.52 19.89 -8.90
C LYS A 700 29.25 19.02 -10.14
N ILE A 701 28.82 19.66 -11.22
CA ILE A 701 28.74 19.06 -12.55
C ILE A 701 29.59 19.90 -13.51
N THR A 702 30.44 19.25 -14.27
CA THR A 702 31.20 19.80 -15.40
C THR A 702 30.99 18.92 -16.63
N PHE A 703 31.48 19.36 -17.80
CA PHE A 703 31.40 18.61 -19.04
C PHE A 703 32.77 18.47 -19.68
N ARG A 704 33.04 17.28 -20.21
CA ARG A 704 34.24 16.94 -20.99
C ARG A 704 33.82 16.56 -22.41
N HIS A 705 34.51 17.05 -23.43
CA HIS A 705 34.24 16.63 -24.79
C HIS A 705 34.70 15.18 -25.03
N VAL A 706 33.95 14.46 -25.87
CA VAL A 706 34.28 13.12 -26.34
C VAL A 706 33.84 13.01 -27.80
N SER A 707 34.73 12.56 -28.68
CA SER A 707 34.47 12.42 -30.12
C SER A 707 33.21 11.59 -30.41
N ALA A 708 32.36 12.09 -31.32
CA ALA A 708 31.16 11.36 -31.76
C ALA A 708 31.51 10.01 -32.40
N ASP A 709 32.52 9.98 -33.27
CA ASP A 709 33.02 8.74 -33.92
C ASP A 709 33.46 7.69 -32.88
N TYR A 710 34.09 8.14 -31.78
CA TYR A 710 34.45 7.23 -30.70
C TYR A 710 33.22 6.62 -30.04
N ILE A 711 32.22 7.43 -29.69
CA ILE A 711 30.98 6.97 -29.08
C ILE A 711 30.26 5.98 -30.01
N ASP A 712 30.10 6.34 -31.27
CA ASP A 712 29.41 5.51 -32.26
C ASP A 712 30.13 4.18 -32.46
N ARG A 713 31.47 4.19 -32.50
CA ARG A 713 32.27 2.96 -32.53
C ARG A 713 32.10 2.10 -31.27
N MET A 714 32.06 2.70 -30.08
CA MET A 714 31.82 1.93 -28.84
C MET A 714 30.41 1.31 -28.81
N VAL A 715 29.42 1.99 -29.40
CA VAL A 715 28.06 1.47 -29.57
C VAL A 715 28.04 0.31 -30.56
N GLU A 716 28.71 0.47 -31.70
CA GLU A 716 28.85 -0.55 -32.74
C GLU A 716 29.54 -1.82 -32.21
N GLU A 717 30.63 -1.67 -31.45
CA GLU A 717 31.37 -2.75 -30.80
C GLU A 717 30.61 -3.42 -29.63
N GLY A 718 29.46 -2.87 -29.20
CA GLY A 718 28.68 -3.39 -28.07
C GLY A 718 29.33 -3.13 -26.70
N ARG A 719 30.23 -2.16 -26.62
CA ARG A 719 30.93 -1.76 -25.38
C ARG A 719 30.19 -0.65 -24.64
N LEU A 720 29.29 0.05 -25.34
CA LEU A 720 28.45 1.11 -24.83
C LEU A 720 27.02 0.94 -25.36
N TYR A 721 26.03 1.04 -24.49
CA TYR A 721 24.62 1.09 -24.85
C TYR A 721 24.14 2.53 -24.74
N LEU A 722 23.76 3.13 -25.87
CA LEU A 722 23.41 4.54 -25.94
C LEU A 722 21.90 4.69 -26.17
N PHE A 723 21.26 5.47 -25.32
CA PHE A 723 19.84 5.77 -25.41
C PHE A 723 19.60 7.27 -25.45
N GLN A 724 18.81 7.76 -26.41
CA GLN A 724 18.29 9.12 -26.33
C GLN A 724 17.24 9.19 -25.22
N ILE A 725 17.42 10.13 -24.28
CA ILE A 725 16.45 10.46 -23.24
C ILE A 725 15.37 11.31 -23.88
N TYR A 726 14.17 10.75 -24.00
CA TYR A 726 13.14 11.30 -24.87
C TYR A 726 11.80 11.51 -24.16
N ASN A 727 11.15 12.60 -24.52
CA ASN A 727 9.71 12.81 -24.41
C ASN A 727 9.26 13.64 -25.62
N LYS A 728 7.95 13.89 -25.76
CA LYS A 728 7.39 14.60 -26.92
C LYS A 728 8.02 15.98 -27.17
N ASP A 729 8.55 16.65 -26.14
CA ASP A 729 9.09 18.01 -26.26
C ASP A 729 10.44 18.05 -26.97
N PHE A 730 11.14 16.90 -27.04
CA PHE A 730 12.37 16.71 -27.82
C PHE A 730 12.10 16.28 -29.26
N SER A 731 10.83 16.24 -29.71
CA SER A 731 10.51 16.07 -31.13
C SER A 731 10.90 17.31 -31.91
N PRO A 732 11.48 17.19 -33.13
CA PRO A 732 11.68 18.33 -34.02
C PRO A 732 10.36 18.99 -34.45
N HIS A 733 9.21 18.30 -34.29
CA HIS A 733 7.88 18.85 -34.56
C HIS A 733 7.23 19.51 -33.33
N SER A 734 7.90 19.52 -32.17
CA SER A 734 7.39 20.18 -30.97
C SER A 734 7.49 21.70 -31.11
N LYS A 735 6.36 22.40 -31.03
CA LYS A 735 6.27 23.87 -31.14
C LYS A 735 5.61 24.54 -29.94
N GLY A 736 5.10 23.74 -29.00
CA GLY A 736 4.35 24.23 -27.84
C GLY A 736 5.25 24.55 -26.65
N LEU A 737 4.63 25.04 -25.57
CA LEU A 737 5.30 25.17 -24.28
C LEU A 737 5.74 23.77 -23.78
N PRO A 738 7.00 23.59 -23.37
CA PRO A 738 7.49 22.33 -22.82
C PRO A 738 6.74 21.93 -21.54
N ASN A 739 6.73 20.64 -21.24
CA ASN A 739 6.25 20.15 -19.96
C ASN A 739 7.17 20.68 -18.83
N MET A 740 6.60 20.94 -17.64
CA MET A 740 7.37 21.37 -16.47
C MET A 740 8.55 20.44 -16.14
N HIS A 741 8.39 19.12 -16.32
CA HIS A 741 9.47 18.16 -16.09
C HIS A 741 10.61 18.26 -17.12
N THR A 742 10.32 18.73 -18.33
CA THR A 742 11.34 19.02 -19.34
C THR A 742 12.13 20.26 -18.94
N LEU A 743 11.47 21.29 -18.40
CA LEU A 743 12.14 22.46 -17.84
C LEU A 743 13.06 22.06 -16.69
N TYR A 744 12.57 21.29 -15.72
CA TYR A 744 13.40 20.80 -14.61
C TYR A 744 14.61 20.00 -15.09
N TRP A 745 14.44 19.17 -16.12
CA TRP A 745 15.54 18.40 -16.69
C TRP A 745 16.60 19.29 -17.35
N LYS A 746 16.18 20.26 -18.16
CA LYS A 746 17.10 21.22 -18.79
C LYS A 746 17.85 22.06 -17.75
N GLU A 747 17.13 22.52 -16.71
CA GLU A 747 17.72 23.32 -15.63
C GLU A 747 18.76 22.59 -14.79
N LEU A 748 18.74 21.25 -14.72
CA LEU A 748 19.82 20.50 -14.04
C LEU A 748 21.21 20.83 -14.61
N PHE A 749 21.27 21.17 -15.90
CA PHE A 749 22.50 21.36 -16.66
C PHE A 749 22.69 22.81 -17.14
N SER A 750 21.80 23.74 -16.76
CA SER A 750 21.92 25.14 -17.16
C SER A 750 23.08 25.82 -16.43
N ALA A 751 23.78 26.74 -17.11
CA ALA A 751 24.87 27.49 -16.50
C ALA A 751 24.42 28.29 -15.26
N GLU A 752 23.18 28.80 -15.28
CA GLU A 752 22.58 29.52 -14.16
C GLU A 752 22.44 28.62 -12.92
N ASN A 753 21.86 27.43 -13.07
CA ASN A 753 21.72 26.48 -11.98
C ASN A 753 23.08 25.94 -11.52
N LEU A 754 24.01 25.63 -12.42
CA LEU A 754 25.33 25.13 -12.03
C LEU A 754 26.15 26.15 -11.24
N ASN A 755 25.97 27.46 -11.51
CA ASN A 755 26.58 28.53 -10.73
C ASN A 755 25.93 28.68 -9.34
N ASN A 756 24.60 28.54 -9.24
CA ASN A 756 23.90 28.56 -7.97
C ASN A 756 22.82 27.47 -7.86
N VAL A 757 23.25 26.28 -7.44
CA VAL A 757 22.44 25.06 -7.49
C VAL A 757 21.14 25.17 -6.70
N VAL A 758 20.04 25.13 -7.45
CA VAL A 758 18.67 24.95 -6.96
C VAL A 758 18.19 23.53 -7.25
N TYR A 759 18.42 23.07 -8.48
CA TYR A 759 18.07 21.73 -8.96
C TYR A 759 19.32 20.85 -8.93
N LYS A 760 19.28 19.82 -8.08
CA LYS A 760 20.34 18.82 -7.95
C LYS A 760 19.88 17.50 -8.54
N LEU A 761 20.72 16.89 -9.36
CA LEU A 761 20.56 15.51 -9.83
C LEU A 761 20.87 14.53 -8.68
N ASN A 762 20.03 13.52 -8.47
CA ASN A 762 20.25 12.48 -7.46
C ASN A 762 20.65 11.14 -8.11
N GLY A 763 21.34 10.30 -7.35
CA GLY A 763 21.63 8.90 -7.73
C GLY A 763 20.40 8.00 -7.62
N GLN A 764 20.60 6.69 -7.73
CA GLN A 764 19.55 5.67 -7.70
C GLN A 764 18.51 5.86 -8.82
N ALA A 765 18.99 6.22 -10.02
CA ALA A 765 18.14 6.22 -11.20
C ALA A 765 17.88 4.78 -11.66
N GLU A 766 16.74 4.55 -12.30
CA GLU A 766 16.31 3.20 -12.69
C GLU A 766 15.90 3.17 -14.15
N VAL A 767 16.30 2.11 -14.85
CA VAL A 767 15.81 1.78 -16.19
C VAL A 767 14.82 0.63 -16.11
N PHE A 768 13.77 0.69 -16.93
CA PHE A 768 12.79 -0.37 -17.04
C PHE A 768 12.54 -0.75 -18.49
N PHE A 769 12.19 -2.02 -18.70
CA PHE A 769 11.65 -2.50 -19.97
C PHE A 769 10.17 -2.84 -19.81
N ARG A 770 9.35 -2.35 -20.74
CA ARG A 770 7.92 -2.64 -20.78
C ARG A 770 7.57 -3.23 -22.15
N LYS A 771 7.25 -4.52 -22.16
CA LYS A 771 6.84 -5.26 -23.36
C LYS A 771 5.54 -4.68 -23.95
N ALA A 772 5.38 -4.81 -25.25
CA ALA A 772 4.14 -4.57 -25.95
C ALA A 772 3.03 -5.47 -25.37
N SER A 773 1.84 -4.91 -25.24
CA SER A 773 0.69 -5.62 -24.65
C SER A 773 -0.55 -5.58 -25.53
N ILE A 774 -0.59 -4.67 -26.51
CA ILE A 774 -1.65 -4.64 -27.52
C ILE A 774 -1.13 -5.35 -28.77
N THR A 775 -1.80 -6.43 -29.17
CA THR A 775 -1.45 -7.18 -30.39
C THR A 775 -1.95 -6.48 -31.65
N GLN A 776 -1.41 -6.85 -32.82
CA GLN A 776 -1.86 -6.31 -34.11
C GLN A 776 -3.36 -6.48 -34.35
N LYS A 777 -3.95 -7.58 -33.87
CA LYS A 777 -5.38 -7.87 -34.03
C LYS A 777 -6.27 -6.94 -33.20
N ASP A 778 -5.74 -6.41 -32.10
CA ASP A 778 -6.48 -5.58 -31.14
C ASP A 778 -6.23 -4.07 -31.33
N MET A 779 -5.44 -3.70 -32.34
CA MET A 779 -5.14 -2.30 -32.64
C MET A 779 -6.36 -1.58 -33.20
N VAL A 780 -6.69 -0.44 -32.60
CA VAL A 780 -7.72 0.47 -33.09
C VAL A 780 -7.03 1.65 -33.79
N THR A 781 -7.26 1.77 -35.09
CA THR A 781 -6.58 2.76 -35.95
C THR A 781 -7.59 3.66 -36.65
N HIS A 782 -7.26 4.94 -36.77
CA HIS A 782 -7.87 5.83 -37.76
C HIS A 782 -6.91 5.97 -38.94
N GLU A 783 -7.37 5.62 -40.13
CA GLU A 783 -6.56 5.58 -41.35
C GLU A 783 -6.16 6.99 -41.83
N ALA A 784 -5.02 7.06 -42.52
CA ALA A 784 -4.54 8.29 -43.14
C ALA A 784 -5.52 8.81 -44.21
N GLY A 785 -5.67 10.13 -44.31
CA GLY A 785 -6.54 10.78 -45.30
C GLY A 785 -8.04 10.71 -45.01
N LEU A 786 -8.49 9.93 -44.03
CA LEU A 786 -9.89 9.86 -43.64
C LEU A 786 -10.24 10.89 -42.54
N PRO A 787 -11.43 11.53 -42.61
CA PRO A 787 -11.86 12.49 -41.60
C PRO A 787 -12.27 11.81 -40.29
N ILE A 788 -11.80 12.34 -39.16
CA ILE A 788 -12.10 11.87 -37.80
C ILE A 788 -12.96 12.92 -37.09
N LYS A 789 -14.12 12.51 -36.56
CA LYS A 789 -15.00 13.41 -35.80
C LYS A 789 -14.34 13.86 -34.50
N ASN A 790 -14.31 15.18 -34.27
CA ASN A 790 -13.84 15.76 -33.01
C ASN A 790 -14.86 15.51 -31.90
N LYS A 791 -14.38 15.11 -30.72
CA LYS A 791 -15.24 14.70 -29.58
C LYS A 791 -15.82 15.87 -28.79
N ASN A 792 -15.13 17.01 -28.77
CA ASN A 792 -15.60 18.19 -28.06
C ASN A 792 -16.67 18.90 -28.91
N LYS A 793 -17.92 18.88 -28.42
CA LYS A 793 -19.06 19.52 -29.08
C LYS A 793 -18.93 21.04 -29.18
N LEU A 794 -18.11 21.65 -28.33
CA LEU A 794 -17.84 23.09 -28.32
C LEU A 794 -16.74 23.50 -29.32
N ASN A 795 -16.11 22.54 -30.01
CA ASN A 795 -15.06 22.85 -30.98
C ASN A 795 -15.67 23.39 -32.29
N LYS A 796 -15.13 24.49 -32.82
CA LYS A 796 -15.55 25.06 -34.12
C LYS A 796 -15.30 24.10 -35.28
N LYS A 797 -14.20 23.34 -35.22
CA LYS A 797 -13.85 22.34 -36.23
C LYS A 797 -14.52 21.00 -35.89
N VAL A 798 -15.37 20.49 -36.77
CA VAL A 798 -16.21 19.29 -36.53
C VAL A 798 -15.42 17.99 -36.76
N ASP A 799 -14.55 17.95 -37.76
CA ASP A 799 -13.70 16.82 -38.09
C ASP A 799 -12.25 17.24 -38.33
N SER A 800 -11.34 16.28 -38.25
CA SER A 800 -9.91 16.48 -38.51
C SER A 800 -9.38 15.37 -39.41
N THR A 801 -8.61 15.73 -40.42
CA THR A 801 -7.93 14.80 -41.34
C THR A 801 -6.43 14.89 -41.13
N PHE A 802 -5.74 13.75 -41.15
CA PHE A 802 -4.30 13.65 -40.96
C PHE A 802 -3.68 12.86 -42.11
N GLU A 803 -2.48 13.24 -42.54
CA GLU A 803 -1.74 12.57 -43.64
C GLU A 803 -1.12 11.22 -43.21
N TYR A 804 -1.27 10.86 -41.94
CA TYR A 804 -0.71 9.67 -41.33
C TYR A 804 -1.74 9.01 -40.41
N GLU A 805 -1.53 7.73 -40.14
CA GLU A 805 -2.41 6.93 -39.28
C GLU A 805 -2.34 7.37 -37.81
N LEU A 806 -3.48 7.35 -37.13
CA LEU A 806 -3.57 7.54 -35.70
C LEU A 806 -3.95 6.23 -35.01
N ILE A 807 -2.96 5.62 -34.35
CA ILE A 807 -3.13 4.37 -33.61
C ILE A 807 -3.48 4.70 -32.16
N LYS A 808 -4.64 4.23 -31.69
CA LYS A 808 -5.04 4.36 -30.29
C LYS A 808 -4.03 3.65 -29.39
N ASP A 809 -3.56 4.33 -28.36
CA ASP A 809 -2.64 3.76 -27.38
C ASP A 809 -1.35 3.16 -27.99
N LYS A 810 -0.91 3.71 -29.15
CA LYS A 810 0.32 3.32 -29.89
C LYS A 810 1.51 2.99 -29.00
N ARG A 811 1.70 3.77 -27.92
CA ARG A 811 2.79 3.55 -26.97
C ARG A 811 2.80 2.17 -26.33
N TYR A 812 1.73 1.37 -26.33
CA TYR A 812 1.67 0.00 -25.80
C TYR A 812 1.66 -1.09 -26.88
N THR A 813 1.70 -0.71 -28.16
CA THR A 813 1.81 -1.61 -29.32
C THR A 813 3.25 -2.02 -29.62
N VAL A 814 4.21 -1.38 -28.95
CA VAL A 814 5.64 -1.59 -29.12
C VAL A 814 6.33 -1.66 -27.77
N ASP A 815 7.44 -2.36 -27.74
CA ASP A 815 8.34 -2.42 -26.59
C ASP A 815 8.91 -1.03 -26.28
N LYS A 816 9.09 -0.72 -24.99
CA LYS A 816 9.62 0.57 -24.55
C LYS A 816 10.61 0.41 -23.41
N PHE A 817 11.74 1.10 -23.53
CA PHE A 817 12.63 1.37 -22.42
C PHE A 817 12.21 2.68 -21.74
N GLN A 818 12.28 2.72 -20.41
CA GLN A 818 11.88 3.87 -19.60
C GLN A 818 12.98 4.22 -18.62
N PHE A 819 13.18 5.52 -18.40
CA PHE A 819 14.15 6.05 -17.45
C PHE A 819 13.45 6.82 -16.34
N HIS A 820 13.72 6.45 -15.10
CA HIS A 820 13.24 7.13 -13.91
C HIS A 820 14.44 7.75 -13.19
N VAL A 821 14.45 9.08 -13.05
CA VAL A 821 15.59 9.81 -12.51
C VAL A 821 15.17 10.77 -11.40
N PRO A 822 15.66 10.57 -10.16
CA PRO A 822 15.34 11.45 -9.04
C PRO A 822 16.15 12.75 -9.07
N ILE A 823 15.54 13.82 -8.58
CA ILE A 823 16.13 15.15 -8.41
C ILE A 823 15.72 15.74 -7.05
N THR A 824 16.51 16.68 -6.54
CA THR A 824 16.15 17.52 -5.39
C THR A 824 16.07 18.97 -5.87
N MET A 825 14.94 19.63 -5.59
CA MET A 825 14.75 21.06 -5.81
C MET A 825 15.02 21.82 -4.51
N ASN A 826 15.40 23.11 -4.60
CA ASN A 826 15.85 23.94 -3.47
C ASN A 826 16.97 23.26 -2.67
N PHE A 827 17.94 22.67 -3.37
CA PHE A 827 19.00 21.85 -2.76
C PHE A 827 19.74 22.58 -1.62
N LYS A 828 20.04 23.87 -1.80
CA LYS A 828 20.75 24.67 -0.78
C LYS A 828 19.87 25.19 0.35
N SER A 829 18.57 24.91 0.37
CA SER A 829 17.69 25.40 1.42
C SER A 829 17.91 24.65 2.73
N ALA A 830 18.00 25.39 3.84
CA ALA A 830 18.15 24.81 5.18
C ALA A 830 16.84 24.25 5.76
N GLY A 831 15.69 24.51 5.12
CA GLY A 831 14.38 24.21 5.66
C GLY A 831 13.88 25.29 6.64
N GLU A 832 12.68 25.80 6.42
CA GLU A 832 12.00 26.73 7.33
C GLU A 832 11.02 25.97 8.24
N GLU A 833 11.37 25.81 9.52
CA GLU A 833 10.57 25.03 10.48
C GLU A 833 9.19 25.66 10.80
N ARG A 834 9.06 26.99 10.65
CA ARG A 834 7.87 27.75 11.07
C ARG A 834 7.20 28.53 9.94
N LEU A 835 7.06 27.90 8.77
CA LEU A 835 6.47 28.52 7.58
C LEU A 835 5.11 29.20 7.84
N ASN A 836 4.22 28.55 8.60
CA ASN A 836 2.90 29.11 8.95
C ASN A 836 3.00 30.44 9.72
N ARG A 837 3.99 30.56 10.61
CA ARG A 837 4.22 31.81 11.34
C ARG A 837 4.62 32.92 10.38
N SER A 838 5.54 32.64 9.47
CA SER A 838 6.01 33.60 8.46
C SER A 838 4.88 34.03 7.52
N VAL A 839 3.99 33.10 7.13
CA VAL A 839 2.78 33.40 6.36
C VAL A 839 1.85 34.33 7.16
N ASN A 840 1.56 34.00 8.43
CA ASN A 840 0.70 34.83 9.28
C ASN A 840 1.28 36.24 9.50
N GLU A 841 2.60 36.36 9.67
CA GLU A 841 3.29 37.64 9.78
C GLU A 841 3.18 38.44 8.46
N CYS A 842 3.37 37.80 7.30
CA CYS A 842 3.20 38.46 6.00
C CYS A 842 1.76 38.95 5.79
N ILE A 843 0.75 38.14 6.15
CA ILE A 843 -0.66 38.53 6.05
C ILE A 843 -0.97 39.71 6.98
N LYS A 844 -0.47 39.67 8.22
CA LYS A 844 -0.72 40.71 9.23
C LYS A 844 -0.26 42.11 8.79
N TYR A 845 0.85 42.19 8.05
CA TYR A 845 1.45 43.45 7.61
C TYR A 845 1.18 43.78 6.14
N ALA A 846 0.38 42.98 5.43
CA ALA A 846 0.06 43.24 4.04
C ALA A 846 -1.16 44.16 3.93
N ASP A 847 -1.00 45.25 3.17
CA ASP A 847 -2.06 46.26 2.98
C ASP A 847 -3.16 45.83 2.00
N ASP A 848 -2.83 44.91 1.07
CA ASP A 848 -3.72 44.45 -0.01
C ASP A 848 -3.63 42.93 -0.16
N VAL A 849 -4.51 42.22 0.57
CA VAL A 849 -4.64 40.76 0.53
C VAL A 849 -6.07 40.40 0.17
N HIS A 850 -6.22 39.57 -0.85
CA HIS A 850 -7.51 38.99 -1.22
C HIS A 850 -7.66 37.58 -0.65
N VAL A 851 -8.88 37.08 -0.66
CA VAL A 851 -9.21 35.70 -0.28
C VAL A 851 -9.86 35.00 -1.46
N ILE A 852 -9.32 33.85 -1.85
CA ILE A 852 -9.94 32.91 -2.79
C ILE A 852 -10.69 31.87 -1.96
N GLY A 853 -12.00 32.03 -1.84
CA GLY A 853 -12.89 31.02 -1.29
C GLY A 853 -13.23 29.97 -2.35
N ILE A 854 -13.08 28.69 -2.00
CA ILE A 854 -13.41 27.57 -2.87
C ILE A 854 -14.44 26.71 -2.15
N ASP A 855 -15.62 26.59 -2.73
CA ASP A 855 -16.68 25.75 -2.19
C ASP A 855 -16.93 24.54 -3.10
N ARG A 856 -17.40 23.44 -2.50
CA ARG A 856 -17.82 22.24 -3.21
C ARG A 856 -19.33 22.06 -3.03
N GLY A 857 -20.07 22.10 -4.14
CA GLY A 857 -21.52 21.94 -4.14
C GLY A 857 -22.00 20.72 -4.91
N GLU A 858 -23.31 20.52 -4.91
CA GLU A 858 -23.98 19.49 -5.71
C GLU A 858 -24.02 19.86 -7.20
N ARG A 859 -24.27 21.14 -7.51
CA ARG A 859 -24.37 21.66 -8.89
C ARG A 859 -23.03 22.05 -9.50
N HIS A 860 -22.07 22.43 -8.66
CA HIS A 860 -20.75 22.88 -9.07
C HIS A 860 -19.70 21.98 -8.44
N LEU A 861 -18.86 21.37 -9.28
CA LEU A 861 -17.73 20.57 -8.83
C LEU A 861 -16.88 21.37 -7.84
N LEU A 862 -16.54 22.61 -8.24
CA LEU A 862 -15.96 23.64 -7.40
C LEU A 862 -16.53 24.99 -7.85
N TYR A 863 -16.84 25.86 -6.89
CA TYR A 863 -17.21 27.24 -7.12
C TYR A 863 -16.16 28.14 -6.48
N LEU A 864 -15.71 29.15 -7.22
CA LEU A 864 -14.64 30.03 -6.80
C LEU A 864 -15.17 31.44 -6.61
N THR A 865 -14.79 32.07 -5.50
CA THR A 865 -15.07 33.47 -5.18
C THR A 865 -13.80 34.15 -4.70
N VAL A 866 -13.40 35.23 -5.34
CA VAL A 866 -12.31 36.12 -4.90
C VAL A 866 -12.91 37.32 -4.20
N ILE A 867 -12.47 37.57 -2.98
CA ILE A 867 -13.00 38.60 -2.08
C ILE A 867 -11.85 39.53 -1.69
N ASN A 868 -12.06 40.85 -1.70
CA ASN A 868 -11.07 41.82 -1.22
C ASN A 868 -11.06 41.93 0.32
N SER A 869 -10.19 42.78 0.86
CA SER A 869 -10.07 42.97 2.32
C SER A 869 -11.30 43.62 2.96
N GLN A 870 -12.22 44.19 2.17
CA GLN A 870 -13.48 44.77 2.63
C GLN A 870 -14.65 43.76 2.62
N GLY A 871 -14.44 42.54 2.12
CA GLY A 871 -15.49 41.54 1.98
C GLY A 871 -16.28 41.63 0.67
N GLU A 872 -15.86 42.47 -0.28
CA GLU A 872 -16.51 42.63 -1.58
C GLU A 872 -16.02 41.57 -2.57
N ILE A 873 -16.95 41.00 -3.34
CA ILE A 873 -16.63 40.00 -4.37
C ILE A 873 -16.04 40.71 -5.59
N VAL A 874 -14.80 40.37 -5.94
CA VAL A 874 -14.06 40.91 -7.09
C VAL A 874 -14.22 40.01 -8.31
N GLU A 875 -14.25 38.70 -8.10
CA GLU A 875 -14.38 37.71 -9.17
C GLU A 875 -15.11 36.47 -8.64
N GLN A 876 -16.07 35.91 -9.37
CA GLN A 876 -16.72 34.67 -8.99
C GLN A 876 -17.18 33.88 -10.21
N TYR A 877 -16.98 32.56 -10.20
CA TYR A 877 -17.41 31.69 -11.29
C TYR A 877 -17.31 30.21 -10.90
N SER A 878 -18.05 29.37 -11.62
CA SER A 878 -17.93 27.92 -11.50
C SER A 878 -16.71 27.40 -12.25
N LEU A 879 -16.04 26.41 -11.67
CA LEU A 879 -14.96 25.67 -12.31
C LEU A 879 -15.46 24.41 -13.05
N ASN A 880 -16.77 24.25 -13.27
CA ASN A 880 -17.32 23.14 -14.05
C ASN A 880 -16.75 23.11 -15.48
N GLU A 881 -16.65 24.27 -16.11
CA GLU A 881 -16.04 24.46 -17.42
C GLU A 881 -14.70 25.16 -17.28
N ILE A 882 -13.66 24.57 -17.87
CA ILE A 882 -12.35 25.20 -17.94
C ILE A 882 -12.05 25.60 -19.38
N ILE A 883 -11.75 26.88 -19.57
CA ILE A 883 -11.30 27.41 -20.85
C ILE A 883 -9.77 27.28 -20.91
N THR A 884 -9.32 26.46 -21.86
CA THR A 884 -7.90 26.30 -22.24
C THR A 884 -7.62 27.01 -23.57
N GLY A 885 -6.35 27.25 -23.92
CA GLY A 885 -5.98 27.95 -25.16
C GLY A 885 -5.73 29.45 -24.98
N THR A 886 -5.53 30.15 -26.09
CA THR A 886 -5.31 31.61 -26.10
C THR A 886 -6.65 32.35 -26.22
N GLU A 887 -6.69 33.64 -25.89
CA GLU A 887 -7.89 34.46 -26.10
C GLU A 887 -8.38 34.44 -27.56
N ALA A 888 -7.47 34.31 -28.51
CA ALA A 888 -7.79 34.20 -29.94
C ALA A 888 -8.35 32.82 -30.35
N SER A 889 -8.10 31.76 -29.58
CA SER A 889 -8.58 30.40 -29.84
C SER A 889 -8.91 29.66 -28.53
N PRO A 890 -10.04 30.00 -27.89
CA PRO A 890 -10.45 29.35 -26.67
C PRO A 890 -10.96 27.93 -26.94
N HIS A 891 -10.58 27.02 -26.05
CA HIS A 891 -10.96 25.62 -26.04
C HIS A 891 -11.66 25.31 -24.70
N PRO A 892 -12.97 25.57 -24.61
CA PRO A 892 -13.76 25.25 -23.43
C PRO A 892 -13.93 23.74 -23.29
N VAL A 893 -13.78 23.24 -22.07
CA VAL A 893 -14.01 21.84 -21.69
C VAL A 893 -14.87 21.80 -20.44
N ASN A 894 -16.08 21.28 -20.57
CA ASN A 894 -16.98 21.05 -19.43
C ASN A 894 -16.59 19.74 -18.73
N TYR A 895 -15.86 19.86 -17.62
CA TYR A 895 -15.44 18.72 -16.80
C TYR A 895 -16.57 18.15 -15.94
N HIS A 896 -17.61 18.93 -15.62
CA HIS A 896 -18.78 18.43 -14.90
C HIS A 896 -19.49 17.34 -15.70
N ASP A 897 -19.85 17.63 -16.95
CA ASP A 897 -20.51 16.66 -17.83
C ASP A 897 -19.61 15.44 -18.11
N LEU A 898 -18.31 15.67 -18.30
CA LEU A 898 -17.35 14.59 -18.51
C LEU A 898 -17.25 13.67 -17.28
N LEU A 899 -17.18 14.23 -16.08
CA LEU A 899 -17.09 13.47 -14.84
C LEU A 899 -18.41 12.76 -14.53
N GLU A 900 -19.55 13.41 -14.73
CA GLU A 900 -20.88 12.81 -14.54
C GLU A 900 -21.09 11.65 -15.51
N SER A 901 -20.80 11.85 -16.80
CA SER A 901 -20.86 10.78 -17.81
C SER A 901 -19.91 9.64 -17.48
N LYS A 902 -18.67 9.94 -17.06
CA LYS A 902 -17.69 8.94 -16.65
C LYS A 902 -18.15 8.19 -15.40
N GLU A 903 -18.77 8.85 -14.45
CA GLU A 903 -19.30 8.25 -13.22
C GLU A 903 -20.46 7.32 -13.52
N LYS A 904 -21.45 7.75 -14.32
CA LYS A 904 -22.55 6.88 -14.78
C LYS A 904 -22.02 5.64 -15.52
N ASN A 905 -21.08 5.84 -16.45
CA ASN A 905 -20.45 4.74 -17.19
C ASN A 905 -19.66 3.81 -16.27
N ARG A 906 -18.98 4.33 -15.24
CA ARG A 906 -18.24 3.51 -14.28
C ARG A 906 -19.12 2.79 -13.30
N THR A 907 -20.21 3.39 -12.84
CA THR A 907 -21.19 2.72 -11.98
C THR A 907 -21.79 1.56 -12.75
N SER A 908 -22.19 1.79 -14.00
CA SER A 908 -22.62 0.72 -14.90
C SER A 908 -21.53 -0.32 -15.15
N ALA A 909 -20.29 0.09 -15.42
CA ALA A 909 -19.19 -0.85 -15.66
C ALA A 909 -18.83 -1.67 -14.41
N ARG A 910 -18.84 -1.07 -13.21
CA ARG A 910 -18.64 -1.75 -11.93
C ARG A 910 -19.77 -2.72 -11.62
N GLN A 911 -21.01 -2.31 -11.87
CA GLN A 911 -22.18 -3.14 -11.69
C GLN A 911 -22.26 -4.28 -12.71
N ASN A 912 -21.51 -4.22 -13.81
CA ASN A 912 -21.52 -5.23 -14.87
C ASN A 912 -20.12 -5.83 -15.15
N TRP A 913 -19.14 -5.61 -14.26
CA TRP A 913 -17.74 -6.03 -14.42
C TRP A 913 -17.13 -5.79 -15.81
N LYS A 914 -17.51 -4.69 -16.47
CA LYS A 914 -16.85 -4.21 -17.70
C LYS A 914 -15.51 -3.61 -17.36
N THR A 915 -14.66 -3.39 -18.37
CA THR A 915 -13.44 -2.61 -18.22
C THR A 915 -13.77 -1.26 -17.56
N ILE A 916 -13.31 -1.10 -16.32
CA ILE A 916 -13.59 0.10 -15.54
C ILE A 916 -12.61 1.17 -15.98
N GLU A 917 -13.05 2.06 -16.86
CA GLU A 917 -12.23 3.20 -17.24
C GLU A 917 -11.93 4.05 -16.02
N ASN A 918 -10.65 4.39 -15.81
CA ASN A 918 -10.26 5.05 -14.58
C ASN A 918 -10.72 6.54 -14.58
N ILE A 919 -11.52 6.90 -13.57
CA ILE A 919 -11.99 8.28 -13.34
C ILE A 919 -10.94 9.10 -12.63
N LYS A 920 -10.01 8.44 -11.95
CA LYS A 920 -8.98 9.10 -11.16
C LYS A 920 -8.14 10.00 -12.05
N GLU A 921 -7.72 9.54 -13.22
CA GLU A 921 -6.93 10.34 -14.17
C GLU A 921 -7.76 11.49 -14.77
N LEU A 922 -9.07 11.33 -14.96
CA LEU A 922 -9.94 12.42 -15.39
C LEU A 922 -10.08 13.48 -14.29
N LYS A 923 -10.24 13.05 -13.03
CA LYS A 923 -10.26 13.94 -11.85
C LYS A 923 -8.91 14.63 -11.66
N GLU A 924 -7.81 13.92 -11.79
CA GLU A 924 -6.45 14.48 -11.73
C GLU A 924 -6.23 15.49 -12.88
N GLY A 925 -6.70 15.17 -14.09
CA GLY A 925 -6.69 16.08 -15.23
C GLY A 925 -7.50 17.36 -14.96
N TYR A 926 -8.73 17.23 -14.46
CA TYR A 926 -9.57 18.36 -14.05
C TYR A 926 -8.87 19.22 -12.97
N LEU A 927 -8.45 18.58 -11.88
CA LEU A 927 -7.82 19.27 -10.75
C LEU A 927 -6.50 19.93 -11.16
N SER A 928 -5.75 19.36 -12.10
CA SER A 928 -4.53 20.00 -12.63
C SER A 928 -4.82 21.37 -13.27
N GLN A 929 -5.96 21.49 -13.98
CA GLN A 929 -6.38 22.75 -14.58
C GLN A 929 -6.92 23.73 -13.54
N VAL A 930 -7.67 23.23 -12.55
CA VAL A 930 -8.15 24.03 -11.41
C VAL A 930 -6.99 24.61 -10.61
N ILE A 931 -6.00 23.78 -10.25
CA ILE A 931 -4.80 24.22 -9.51
C ILE A 931 -4.04 25.28 -10.31
N TYR A 932 -3.94 25.13 -11.63
CA TYR A 932 -3.34 26.15 -12.50
C TYR A 932 -4.10 27.49 -12.41
N LYS A 933 -5.43 27.47 -12.53
CA LYS A 933 -6.27 28.67 -12.42
C LYS A 933 -6.19 29.33 -11.03
N ILE A 934 -6.26 28.55 -9.95
CA ILE A 934 -6.09 29.06 -8.58
C ILE A 934 -4.72 29.71 -8.43
N SER A 935 -3.65 29.05 -8.93
CA SER A 935 -2.29 29.59 -8.86
C SER A 935 -2.16 30.92 -9.61
N GLN A 936 -2.83 31.07 -10.76
CA GLN A 936 -2.89 32.36 -11.48
C GLN A 936 -3.60 33.44 -10.67
N LEU A 937 -4.73 33.11 -10.04
CA LEU A 937 -5.48 34.06 -9.20
C LEU A 937 -4.72 34.47 -7.95
N MET A 938 -4.01 33.53 -7.30
CA MET A 938 -3.15 33.82 -6.15
C MET A 938 -2.13 34.91 -6.51
N LEU A 939 -1.46 34.77 -7.66
CA LEU A 939 -0.49 35.76 -8.13
C LEU A 939 -1.15 37.07 -8.59
N LYS A 940 -2.30 37.00 -9.28
CA LYS A 940 -3.03 38.17 -9.79
C LYS A 940 -3.54 39.08 -8.67
N TYR A 941 -4.08 38.49 -7.60
CA TYR A 941 -4.76 39.21 -6.52
C TYR A 941 -4.00 39.23 -5.19
N ASN A 942 -2.77 38.70 -5.15
CA ASN A 942 -2.01 38.57 -3.90
C ASN A 942 -2.83 37.84 -2.80
N ALA A 943 -3.41 36.69 -3.14
CA ALA A 943 -4.58 36.15 -2.45
C ALA A 943 -4.33 34.84 -1.69
N ILE A 944 -4.77 34.76 -0.44
CA ILE A 944 -4.77 33.47 0.30
C ILE A 944 -5.93 32.59 -0.13
N VAL A 945 -5.79 31.26 0.02
CA VAL A 945 -6.83 30.29 -0.34
C VAL A 945 -7.54 29.79 0.91
N VAL A 946 -8.86 29.74 0.87
CA VAL A 946 -9.74 29.16 1.89
C VAL A 946 -10.56 28.05 1.25
N LEU A 947 -10.58 26.88 1.90
CA LEU A 947 -11.22 25.64 1.43
C LEU A 947 -12.34 25.20 2.38
#